data_AF-A0A1Q3E8D8-F1
#
_entry.id   AF-A0A1Q3E8D8-F1
#
_cell.length_a   1.000
_cell.length_b   1.000
_cell.length_c   1.000
_cell.angle_alpha   90.00
_cell.angle_beta   90.00
_cell.angle_gamma   90.00
#
_symmetry.space_group_name_H-M   'P 1'
#
loop_
_entity.id
_entity.type
_entity.pdbx_description
1 polymer ?
#
loop_
_entity_poly.entity_id
_entity_poly.type
_entity_poly.pdbx_seq_one_letter_code
_entity_poly.pdbx_strand_id
1 'polypeptide(L)'
;MIMFFAVGGFYSWGVIQAQLAAESIAPNSTLAFIGSLGVSFIAFGAIFMGRLIRWIGARNAGFLSCLLMGGGQILSSASSKNVGGLFVTNGIIVGLGTSMSFMLCSTLPSQYFRQKRGLANGAVYGAAGIGGAILSVAQRASVIALTFPACCFLKDRLRRSTATIEWSLFLDPRFVMLALGSAIGTFPLLVPPFFLPLYTNSLGEAASVGSVLLAVFNVSSALGRVSFGALCDVCGPITSLSLALILSALSLLAIWPVSSSLAPLIIFAILNGFGNGGFFSTIPSVVAHMYGPIRVTTVFSMVLTGWAAGYLLGAPVAGWLLDAYGGSGAGIVAYRPAMYYAGSLSVGSTGIGKTQANLFLMALALQAQAGTIMWFNSTNVIPLGNGRLGAQVLGQIPEEVIILNEDRIWSGSLNDPNNRNCSTNLSAFREYVWQDDLFNAQATADAECMATPISQQVYQTAGNMSLATSHSGVISGYNHSLDLATAVSTTTYVYEGVQYTQTAFASHPDNVIVILMSANATQSVSFDASFETPMSIPTFSASGGNLTMTGQGTSMYGLPGSINFMVKAEFTVSGTMAEVHATSDVKPALSISNADEALIVIAIDTNYVRYDDLSADPNEKVTQTLANVQGKTFDAMLKAHVEDHSALFGRVNISLGEPSSNTFLPTNIRKNLEDGPDADQDIFALYAQYGRYLGIASSRNTEPSNLQGIWNQALSPDWGSKHTVNINQQMNSWFAEPLNVAETLDPLWSMISEVAERGKIDALETYNISRGWVCHHNTGIWRDSAPIDAAFYGFWPYAPAWLLQHMYEHYAFNPDPQSSFLKNTAYPLMKGLSEFYMDFLVEAPLDVEPNGYIVPNPSMSSEHGIGNYNDTNVSLTYGSTIDNSLLRDLFNHTVEFATILGVDSEFAANLSTLKDRLIPFRIGSLGQIQEWARDYDSNGPFTHISQLYGLFPGAQIDPRFNETLAHAANVSLLLRGDSSSGWPTAWRANLFARLLQGETAYYYMTRLISRYSYDNLWSINSVFQIDGNFGGTNAVAEMILQSHNGEIHLLPAIPQSWTHGSVSGFRARGGFTLDIAWSSGSLSWATLTSTLGTFARVRYNGTAINLSMQRNDSVHLALSDFQ
;
A
#
# COMPACT_ATOMS: atom_id res chain seq x y z
N MET A 1 19.59 -41.76 -8.70
CA MET A 1 20.67 -42.76 -8.50
C MET A 1 21.71 -42.32 -7.47
N ILE A 2 22.31 -41.13 -7.55
CA ILE A 2 23.31 -40.71 -6.55
C ILE A 2 22.71 -40.65 -5.12
N MET A 3 21.57 -39.95 -4.93
CA MET A 3 20.90 -39.90 -3.62
C MET A 3 20.38 -41.25 -3.09
N PHE A 4 20.09 -42.19 -4.01
CA PHE A 4 19.65 -43.53 -3.65
C PHE A 4 20.69 -44.25 -2.81
N PHE A 5 21.97 -44.17 -3.18
CA PHE A 5 23.04 -44.81 -2.42
C PHE A 5 23.56 -43.91 -1.30
N ALA A 6 23.64 -42.60 -1.51
CA ALA A 6 24.24 -41.66 -0.54
C ALA A 6 23.50 -41.67 0.79
N VAL A 7 22.20 -41.40 0.76
CA VAL A 7 21.39 -41.33 1.98
C VAL A 7 20.70 -42.67 2.24
N GLY A 8 20.24 -43.36 1.18
CA GLY A 8 19.57 -44.66 1.32
C GLY A 8 20.45 -45.73 1.97
N GLY A 9 21.76 -45.72 1.72
CA GLY A 9 22.71 -46.63 2.39
C GLY A 9 22.65 -46.50 3.92
N PHE A 10 22.71 -45.27 4.45
CA PHE A 10 22.61 -45.04 5.89
C PHE A 10 21.22 -45.33 6.46
N TYR A 11 20.15 -45.13 5.68
CA TYR A 11 18.80 -45.48 6.11
C TYR A 11 18.57 -46.99 6.20
N SER A 12 19.44 -47.79 5.58
CA SER A 12 19.47 -49.25 5.74
C SER A 12 20.39 -49.73 6.87
N TRP A 13 21.11 -48.82 7.55
CA TRP A 13 22.10 -49.16 8.58
C TRP A 13 21.52 -50.02 9.71
N GLY A 14 20.25 -49.83 10.09
CA GLY A 14 19.60 -50.63 11.13
C GLY A 14 19.66 -52.15 10.90
N VAL A 15 19.68 -52.60 9.63
CA VAL A 15 19.85 -54.03 9.28
C VAL A 15 21.28 -54.49 9.55
N ILE A 16 22.26 -53.70 9.16
CA ILE A 16 23.69 -53.98 9.39
C ILE A 16 23.98 -53.95 10.89
N GLN A 17 23.47 -52.94 11.59
CA GLN A 17 23.59 -52.81 13.04
C GLN A 17 22.99 -54.01 13.77
N ALA A 18 21.80 -54.47 13.38
CA ALA A 18 21.17 -55.64 14.00
C ALA A 18 22.03 -56.91 13.83
N GLN A 19 22.65 -57.09 12.66
CA GLN A 19 23.57 -58.21 12.42
C GLN A 19 24.85 -58.11 13.26
N LEU A 20 25.48 -56.93 13.29
CA LEU A 20 26.69 -56.69 14.10
C LEU A 20 26.42 -56.83 15.61
N ALA A 21 25.22 -56.45 16.06
CA ALA A 21 24.77 -56.61 17.43
C ALA A 21 24.53 -58.10 17.77
N ALA A 22 23.92 -58.86 16.85
CA ALA A 22 23.74 -60.31 17.02
C ALA A 22 25.07 -61.06 17.13
N GLU A 23 26.10 -60.60 16.42
CA GLU A 23 27.48 -61.10 16.51
C GLU A 23 28.27 -60.55 17.72
N SER A 24 27.63 -59.72 18.57
CA SER A 24 28.23 -59.11 19.77
C SER A 24 29.51 -58.32 19.49
N ILE A 25 29.59 -57.66 18.33
CA ILE A 25 30.77 -56.90 17.90
C ILE A 25 31.04 -55.68 18.79
N ALA A 26 29.98 -54.97 19.21
CA ALA A 26 30.04 -53.83 20.13
C ALA A 26 28.64 -53.53 20.71
N PRO A 27 28.54 -52.72 21.79
CA PRO A 27 27.25 -52.25 22.30
C PRO A 27 26.44 -51.47 21.25
N ASN A 28 25.11 -51.47 21.36
CA ASN A 28 24.20 -50.81 20.42
C ASN A 28 24.51 -49.32 20.26
N SER A 29 24.85 -48.65 21.35
CA SER A 29 25.31 -47.25 21.36
C SER A 29 26.56 -47.03 20.47
N THR A 30 27.53 -47.95 20.51
CA THR A 30 28.76 -47.86 19.70
C THR A 30 28.47 -48.14 18.21
N LEU A 31 27.65 -49.15 17.92
CA LEU A 31 27.27 -49.49 16.54
C LEU A 31 26.39 -48.40 15.89
N ALA A 32 25.46 -47.81 16.65
CA ALA A 32 24.69 -46.66 16.21
C ALA A 32 25.61 -45.45 15.94
N PHE A 33 26.66 -45.26 16.75
CA PHE A 33 27.59 -44.15 16.57
C PHE A 33 28.40 -44.24 15.28
N ILE A 34 28.79 -45.45 14.84
CA ILE A 34 29.44 -45.65 13.54
C ILE A 34 28.54 -45.16 12.39
N GLY A 35 27.26 -45.54 12.39
CA GLY A 35 26.29 -45.11 11.37
C GLY A 35 26.00 -43.60 11.44
N SER A 36 25.80 -43.07 12.65
CA SER A 36 25.58 -41.64 12.89
C SER A 36 26.76 -40.77 12.50
N LEU A 37 27.99 -41.22 12.75
CA LEU A 37 29.20 -40.50 12.33
C LEU A 37 29.21 -40.29 10.82
N GLY A 38 28.88 -41.33 10.04
CA GLY A 38 28.80 -41.23 8.59
C GLY A 38 27.77 -40.22 8.09
N VAL A 39 26.57 -40.21 8.64
CA VAL A 39 25.53 -39.22 8.28
C VAL A 39 25.92 -37.80 8.74
N SER A 40 26.59 -37.66 9.89
CA SER A 40 26.97 -36.36 10.43
C SER A 40 27.92 -35.57 9.53
N PHE A 41 28.69 -36.23 8.67
CA PHE A 41 29.52 -35.55 7.67
C PHE A 41 28.70 -34.74 6.67
N ILE A 42 27.42 -35.06 6.43
CA ILE A 42 26.52 -34.19 5.65
C ILE A 42 26.47 -32.78 6.26
N ALA A 43 26.41 -32.69 7.59
CA ALA A 43 26.37 -31.43 8.31
C ALA A 43 27.77 -30.82 8.47
N PHE A 44 28.75 -31.56 9.01
CA PHE A 44 30.12 -31.06 9.22
C PHE A 44 30.79 -30.63 7.92
N GLY A 45 30.51 -31.35 6.84
CA GLY A 45 31.07 -31.08 5.53
C GLY A 45 30.31 -30.04 4.72
N ALA A 46 29.13 -29.56 5.13
CA ALA A 46 28.23 -28.78 4.26
C ALA A 46 28.91 -27.55 3.63
N ILE A 47 29.54 -26.69 4.44
CA ILE A 47 30.25 -25.49 3.97
C ILE A 47 31.48 -25.85 3.14
N PHE A 48 32.29 -26.80 3.63
CA PHE A 48 33.53 -27.21 2.96
C PHE A 48 33.25 -27.89 1.61
N MET A 49 32.32 -28.84 1.57
CA MET A 49 31.91 -29.54 0.35
C MET A 49 31.21 -28.61 -0.62
N GLY A 50 30.40 -27.66 -0.14
CA GLY A 50 29.88 -26.58 -0.96
C GLY A 50 30.99 -25.79 -1.65
N ARG A 51 32.07 -25.45 -0.93
CA ARG A 51 33.26 -24.79 -1.50
C ARG A 51 34.01 -25.69 -2.48
N LEU A 52 34.19 -26.96 -2.15
CA LEU A 52 34.90 -27.92 -2.98
C LEU A 52 34.17 -28.15 -4.31
N ILE A 53 32.85 -28.35 -4.27
CA ILE A 53 32.00 -28.50 -5.47
C ILE A 53 32.11 -27.28 -6.38
N ARG A 54 32.15 -26.06 -5.84
CA ARG A 54 32.36 -24.84 -6.64
C ARG A 54 33.74 -24.81 -7.33
N TRP A 55 34.75 -25.38 -6.67
CA TRP A 55 36.11 -25.41 -7.19
C TRP A 55 36.25 -26.42 -8.33
N ILE A 56 35.82 -27.67 -8.12
CA ILE A 56 36.04 -28.78 -9.07
C ILE A 56 34.87 -29.00 -10.05
N GLY A 57 33.72 -28.35 -9.80
CA GLY A 57 32.48 -28.50 -10.58
C GLY A 57 31.63 -29.70 -10.14
N ALA A 58 30.31 -29.63 -10.38
CA ALA A 58 29.38 -30.66 -9.94
C ALA A 58 29.73 -32.06 -10.47
N ARG A 59 30.10 -32.18 -11.75
CA ARG A 59 30.43 -33.48 -12.36
C ARG A 59 31.61 -34.18 -11.67
N ASN A 60 32.72 -33.47 -11.47
CA ASN A 60 33.93 -34.05 -10.88
C ASN A 60 33.73 -34.38 -9.40
N ALA A 61 33.00 -33.51 -8.68
CA ALA A 61 32.58 -33.80 -7.31
C ALA A 61 31.71 -35.07 -7.24
N GLY A 62 30.81 -35.28 -8.23
CA GLY A 62 30.03 -36.51 -8.37
C GLY A 62 30.91 -37.76 -8.46
N PHE A 63 31.93 -37.77 -9.32
CA PHE A 63 32.85 -38.91 -9.45
C PHE A 63 33.63 -39.18 -8.17
N LEU A 64 34.18 -38.14 -7.54
CA LEU A 64 34.91 -38.27 -6.28
C LEU A 64 34.02 -38.81 -5.15
N SER A 65 32.79 -38.31 -5.04
CA SER A 65 31.79 -38.81 -4.10
C SER A 65 31.52 -40.30 -4.30
N CYS A 66 31.35 -40.76 -5.55
CA CYS A 66 31.10 -42.17 -5.86
C CYS A 66 32.28 -43.08 -5.47
N LEU A 67 33.51 -42.63 -5.70
CA LEU A 67 34.71 -43.38 -5.30
C LEU A 67 34.82 -43.50 -3.77
N LEU A 68 34.57 -42.43 -3.04
CA LEU A 68 34.61 -42.43 -1.57
C LEU A 68 33.50 -43.33 -0.98
N MET A 69 32.27 -43.22 -1.49
CA MET A 69 31.16 -44.05 -1.01
C MET A 69 31.36 -45.53 -1.34
N GLY A 70 31.63 -45.85 -2.61
CA GLY A 70 31.77 -47.24 -3.04
C GLY A 70 33.04 -47.90 -2.51
N GLY A 71 34.19 -47.21 -2.57
CA GLY A 71 35.44 -47.68 -2.01
C GLY A 71 35.38 -47.84 -0.49
N GLY A 72 34.75 -46.89 0.21
CA GLY A 72 34.54 -46.96 1.66
C GLY A 72 33.71 -48.18 2.08
N GLN A 73 32.65 -48.51 1.33
CA GLN A 73 31.84 -49.72 1.60
C GLN A 73 32.63 -51.01 1.36
N ILE A 74 33.47 -51.07 0.31
CA ILE A 74 34.35 -52.22 0.08
C ILE A 74 35.35 -52.38 1.23
N LEU A 75 35.98 -51.29 1.68
CA LEU A 75 36.90 -51.32 2.82
C LEU A 75 36.20 -51.68 4.14
N SER A 76 34.95 -51.26 4.32
CA SER A 76 34.11 -51.59 5.47
C SER A 76 33.83 -53.10 5.53
N SER A 77 33.57 -53.75 4.39
CA SER A 77 33.37 -55.20 4.34
C SER A 77 34.59 -55.98 4.87
N ALA A 78 35.79 -55.51 4.55
CA ALA A 78 37.05 -56.09 5.04
C ALA A 78 37.35 -55.78 6.52
N SER A 79 36.70 -54.75 7.08
CA SER A 79 36.88 -54.29 8.46
C SER A 79 35.72 -54.65 9.38
N SER A 80 34.77 -55.47 8.93
CA SER A 80 33.50 -55.79 9.60
C SER A 80 33.63 -56.34 11.03
N LYS A 81 34.77 -56.93 11.37
CA LYS A 81 35.08 -57.45 12.72
C LYS A 81 35.93 -56.50 13.58
N ASN A 82 36.26 -55.31 13.09
CA ASN A 82 37.07 -54.32 13.79
C ASN A 82 36.30 -53.00 13.93
N VAL A 83 35.91 -52.68 15.17
CA VAL A 83 35.14 -51.47 15.49
C VAL A 83 35.86 -50.19 15.05
N GLY A 84 37.16 -50.07 15.30
CA GLY A 84 37.96 -48.92 14.86
C GLY A 84 38.04 -48.81 13.33
N GLY A 85 38.17 -49.96 12.65
CA GLY A 85 38.11 -50.03 11.19
C GLY A 85 36.77 -49.57 10.62
N LEU A 86 35.66 -49.92 11.26
CA LEU A 86 34.32 -49.48 10.87
C LEU A 86 34.10 -47.97 11.07
N PHE A 87 34.64 -47.38 12.13
CA PHE A 87 34.62 -45.92 12.32
C PHE A 87 35.33 -45.17 11.19
N VAL A 88 36.47 -45.67 10.74
CA VAL A 88 37.22 -45.04 9.65
C VAL A 88 36.55 -45.27 8.30
N THR A 89 36.21 -46.52 7.99
CA THR A 89 35.72 -46.89 6.65
C THR A 89 34.27 -46.46 6.42
N ASN A 90 33.33 -46.90 7.27
CA ASN A 90 31.91 -46.58 7.13
C ASN A 90 31.54 -45.23 7.75
N GLY A 91 32.20 -44.83 8.84
CA GLY A 91 31.99 -43.52 9.45
C GLY A 91 32.61 -42.40 8.60
N ILE A 92 33.94 -42.35 8.49
CA ILE A 92 34.63 -41.20 7.87
C ILE A 92 34.61 -41.26 6.34
N ILE A 93 35.09 -42.34 5.73
CA ILE A 93 35.29 -42.39 4.26
C ILE A 93 33.95 -42.35 3.52
N VAL A 94 33.00 -43.21 3.89
CA VAL A 94 31.65 -43.19 3.30
C VAL A 94 30.91 -41.89 3.66
N GLY A 95 31.11 -41.36 4.87
CA GLY A 95 30.50 -40.10 5.30
C GLY A 95 30.93 -38.89 4.46
N LEU A 96 32.23 -38.74 4.18
CA LEU A 96 32.75 -37.68 3.30
C LEU A 96 32.18 -37.78 1.88
N GLY A 97 32.11 -38.99 1.33
CA GLY A 97 31.48 -39.22 0.03
C GLY A 97 29.99 -38.86 0.02
N THR A 98 29.29 -39.16 1.10
CA THR A 98 27.85 -38.87 1.26
C THR A 98 27.57 -37.39 1.45
N SER A 99 28.40 -36.67 2.19
CA SER A 99 28.31 -35.21 2.34
C SER A 99 28.37 -34.50 0.99
N MET A 100 29.33 -34.90 0.15
CA MET A 100 29.54 -34.29 -1.16
C MET A 100 28.36 -34.56 -2.11
N SER A 101 27.86 -35.79 -2.16
CA SER A 101 26.67 -36.12 -2.97
C SER A 101 25.41 -35.45 -2.45
N PHE A 102 25.26 -35.34 -1.12
CA PHE A 102 24.12 -34.66 -0.52
C PHE A 102 24.08 -33.19 -0.95
N MET A 103 25.17 -32.44 -0.77
CA MET A 103 25.26 -31.03 -1.16
C MET A 103 25.00 -30.83 -2.66
N LEU A 104 25.55 -31.72 -3.49
CA LEU A 104 25.38 -31.69 -4.93
C LEU A 104 23.92 -31.89 -5.36
N CYS A 105 23.27 -32.94 -4.87
CA CYS A 105 21.89 -33.23 -5.25
C CYS A 105 20.88 -32.25 -4.61
N SER A 106 21.25 -31.60 -3.51
CA SER A 106 20.41 -30.59 -2.84
C SER A 106 20.38 -29.25 -3.56
N THR A 107 21.46 -28.88 -4.25
CA THR A 107 21.64 -27.53 -4.81
C THR A 107 21.42 -27.47 -6.32
N LEU A 108 21.51 -28.58 -7.04
CA LEU A 108 21.29 -28.60 -8.49
C LEU A 108 19.83 -28.35 -8.91
N PRO A 109 18.79 -28.96 -8.29
CA PRO A 109 17.42 -28.80 -8.78
C PRO A 109 16.92 -27.35 -8.75
N SER A 110 17.31 -26.59 -7.71
CA SER A 110 16.97 -25.17 -7.59
C SER A 110 17.56 -24.30 -8.71
N GLN A 111 18.62 -24.76 -9.39
CA GLN A 111 19.18 -24.06 -10.55
C GLN A 111 18.38 -24.31 -11.85
N TYR A 112 17.60 -25.40 -11.91
CA TYR A 112 16.85 -25.81 -13.10
C TYR A 112 15.36 -25.50 -13.02
N PHE A 113 14.77 -25.57 -11.82
CA PHE A 113 13.33 -25.44 -11.61
C PHE A 113 12.96 -24.12 -10.94
N ARG A 114 12.25 -23.26 -11.69
CA ARG A 114 11.64 -22.01 -11.20
C ARG A 114 10.22 -22.23 -10.68
N GLN A 115 9.43 -23.05 -11.36
CA GLN A 115 8.10 -23.50 -10.95
C GLN A 115 8.15 -24.97 -10.49
N LYS A 116 7.24 -25.36 -9.60
CA LYS A 116 7.16 -26.71 -9.00
C LYS A 116 8.50 -27.16 -8.39
N ARG A 117 9.20 -26.22 -7.77
CA ARG A 117 10.54 -26.43 -7.22
C ARG A 117 10.50 -27.40 -6.04
N GLY A 118 9.46 -27.28 -5.21
CA GLY A 118 9.24 -28.19 -4.10
C GLY A 118 9.10 -29.63 -4.60
N LEU A 119 8.29 -29.87 -5.62
CA LEU A 119 8.12 -31.18 -6.24
C LEU A 119 9.44 -31.71 -6.84
N ALA A 120 10.21 -30.86 -7.51
CA ALA A 120 11.51 -31.25 -8.08
C ALA A 120 12.51 -31.67 -6.99
N ASN A 121 12.60 -30.89 -5.90
CA ASN A 121 13.39 -31.28 -4.72
C ASN A 121 12.87 -32.60 -4.15
N GLY A 122 11.56 -32.72 -3.94
CA GLY A 122 10.91 -33.92 -3.43
C GLY A 122 11.24 -35.18 -4.24
N ALA A 123 11.25 -35.10 -5.57
CA ALA A 123 11.61 -36.21 -6.44
C ALA A 123 13.08 -36.64 -6.30
N VAL A 124 14.01 -35.68 -6.22
CA VAL A 124 15.45 -35.97 -6.06
C VAL A 124 15.73 -36.60 -4.70
N TYR A 125 15.15 -36.05 -3.64
CA TYR A 125 15.28 -36.59 -2.30
C TYR A 125 14.53 -37.92 -2.14
N GLY A 126 13.39 -38.11 -2.80
CA GLY A 126 12.61 -39.34 -2.76
C GLY A 126 13.42 -40.58 -3.14
N ALA A 127 14.41 -40.41 -4.03
CA ALA A 127 15.35 -41.47 -4.38
C ALA A 127 16.09 -42.06 -3.16
N ALA A 128 16.36 -41.27 -2.11
CA ALA A 128 16.98 -41.74 -0.88
C ALA A 128 16.10 -42.75 -0.11
N GLY A 129 14.79 -42.50 -0.02
CA GLY A 129 13.85 -43.41 0.63
C GLY A 129 13.69 -44.71 -0.14
N ILE A 130 13.59 -44.64 -1.48
CA ILE A 130 13.57 -45.84 -2.34
C ILE A 130 14.87 -46.64 -2.16
N GLY A 131 16.01 -45.95 -2.08
CA GLY A 131 17.31 -46.54 -1.81
C GLY A 131 17.36 -47.30 -0.50
N GLY A 132 16.94 -46.64 0.59
CA GLY A 132 16.84 -47.29 1.90
C GLY A 132 15.94 -48.52 1.86
N ALA A 133 14.79 -48.45 1.20
CA ALA A 133 13.86 -49.57 1.15
C ALA A 133 14.43 -50.80 0.44
N ILE A 134 15.04 -50.61 -0.73
CA ILE A 134 15.64 -51.71 -1.50
C ILE A 134 16.86 -52.27 -0.77
N LEU A 135 17.73 -51.41 -0.22
CA LEU A 135 18.95 -51.85 0.47
C LEU A 135 18.65 -52.54 1.81
N SER A 136 17.52 -52.22 2.47
CA SER A 136 17.05 -52.95 3.66
C SER A 136 16.69 -54.41 3.38
N VAL A 137 16.32 -54.77 2.14
CA VAL A 137 15.90 -56.13 1.77
C VAL A 137 16.95 -56.84 0.88
N ALA A 138 17.70 -56.10 0.08
CA ALA A 138 18.64 -56.61 -0.91
C ALA A 138 19.96 -55.82 -0.93
N GLN A 139 20.98 -56.32 -0.23
CA GLN A 139 22.28 -55.63 -0.04
C GLN A 139 23.32 -55.88 -1.15
N ARG A 140 22.98 -56.56 -2.26
CA ARG A 140 23.96 -57.02 -3.28
C ARG A 140 24.14 -56.08 -4.48
N ALA A 141 24.05 -54.75 -4.30
CA ALA A 141 24.18 -53.79 -5.38
C ALA A 141 25.53 -53.06 -5.38
N SER A 142 26.21 -52.98 -6.54
CA SER A 142 27.46 -52.22 -6.69
C SER A 142 27.19 -50.73 -6.80
N VAL A 143 27.59 -49.97 -5.77
CA VAL A 143 27.44 -48.50 -5.71
C VAL A 143 28.13 -47.86 -6.92
N ILE A 144 29.39 -48.22 -7.18
CA ILE A 144 30.21 -47.60 -8.24
C ILE A 144 29.58 -47.84 -9.62
N ALA A 145 29.18 -49.07 -9.93
CA ALA A 145 28.66 -49.41 -11.26
C ALA A 145 27.37 -48.64 -11.61
N LEU A 146 26.56 -48.30 -10.60
CA LEU A 146 25.26 -47.64 -10.79
C LEU A 146 25.32 -46.12 -10.66
N THR A 147 26.24 -45.56 -9.86
CA THR A 147 26.32 -44.11 -9.67
C THR A 147 27.30 -43.42 -10.61
N PHE A 148 28.39 -44.08 -11.03
CA PHE A 148 29.41 -43.48 -11.88
C PHE A 148 28.86 -43.00 -13.25
N PRO A 149 28.00 -43.76 -13.96
CA PRO A 149 27.37 -43.28 -15.18
C PRO A 149 26.42 -42.09 -14.95
N ALA A 150 25.73 -42.04 -13.80
CA ALA A 150 24.82 -40.95 -13.47
C ALA A 150 25.56 -39.62 -13.28
N CYS A 151 26.82 -39.65 -12.83
CA CYS A 151 27.64 -38.44 -12.68
C CYS A 151 27.90 -37.71 -14.00
N CYS A 152 27.96 -38.42 -15.13
CA CYS A 152 28.17 -37.83 -16.45
C CYS A 152 27.09 -36.79 -16.83
N PHE A 153 25.89 -36.92 -16.28
CA PHE A 153 24.74 -36.06 -16.58
C PHE A 153 24.65 -34.82 -15.67
N LEU A 154 25.54 -34.66 -14.69
CA LEU A 154 25.55 -33.49 -13.82
C LEU A 154 26.11 -32.26 -14.56
N LYS A 155 25.35 -31.16 -14.55
CA LYS A 155 25.71 -29.88 -15.20
C LYS A 155 25.22 -28.67 -14.40
N ASP A 156 26.08 -27.69 -14.17
CA ASP A 156 25.77 -26.43 -13.47
C ASP A 156 25.12 -25.38 -14.42
N ARG A 157 24.21 -24.52 -13.91
CA ARG A 157 23.53 -23.46 -14.70
C ARG A 157 23.83 -22.01 -14.27
N LEU A 158 24.21 -21.77 -13.02
CA LEU A 158 24.40 -20.41 -12.47
C LEU A 158 25.88 -20.05 -12.28
N ARG A 159 26.22 -18.75 -12.41
CA ARG A 159 27.56 -18.21 -12.12
C ARG A 159 27.82 -18.18 -10.60
N ARG A 160 29.09 -18.37 -10.22
CA ARG A 160 29.58 -18.56 -8.85
C ARG A 160 29.19 -17.40 -7.91
N SER A 161 28.45 -17.69 -6.84
CA SER A 161 28.28 -16.79 -5.68
C SER A 161 29.61 -16.58 -4.94
N THR A 162 29.83 -15.39 -4.37
CA THR A 162 31.12 -14.93 -3.80
C THR A 162 31.27 -15.19 -2.29
N ALA A 163 30.19 -15.28 -1.50
CA ALA A 163 30.27 -15.42 -0.04
C ALA A 163 30.17 -16.88 0.44
N THR A 164 31.11 -17.31 1.28
CA THR A 164 31.13 -18.65 1.92
C THR A 164 30.36 -18.73 3.24
N ILE A 165 30.32 -17.64 4.01
CA ILE A 165 29.61 -17.50 5.30
C ILE A 165 29.09 -16.06 5.36
N GLU A 166 27.83 -15.88 5.76
CA GLU A 166 27.19 -14.56 5.90
C GLU A 166 26.83 -14.31 7.36
N TRP A 167 27.70 -13.61 8.10
CA TRP A 167 27.56 -13.43 9.54
C TRP A 167 26.32 -12.65 9.96
N SER A 168 25.84 -11.73 9.13
CA SER A 168 24.62 -10.95 9.38
C SER A 168 23.37 -11.82 9.54
N LEU A 169 23.37 -13.05 9.01
CA LEU A 169 22.24 -13.97 9.17
C LEU A 169 22.01 -14.39 10.62
N PHE A 170 23.04 -14.36 11.49
CA PHE A 170 22.84 -14.65 12.91
C PHE A 170 22.08 -13.53 13.67
N LEU A 171 21.91 -12.36 13.05
CA LEU A 171 21.05 -11.29 13.54
C LEU A 171 19.61 -11.38 12.98
N ASP A 172 19.37 -12.22 11.95
CA ASP A 172 18.05 -12.46 11.41
C ASP A 172 17.31 -13.50 12.27
N PRO A 173 16.26 -13.13 13.01
CA PRO A 173 15.52 -14.07 13.85
C PRO A 173 14.92 -15.23 13.05
N ARG A 174 14.58 -15.00 11.77
CA ARG A 174 14.02 -16.03 10.89
C ARG A 174 15.07 -17.10 10.55
N PHE A 175 16.32 -16.70 10.33
CA PHE A 175 17.44 -17.62 10.09
C PHE A 175 17.74 -18.43 11.35
N VAL A 176 17.85 -17.75 12.50
CA VAL A 176 18.17 -18.39 13.79
C VAL A 176 17.11 -19.44 14.15
N MET A 177 15.83 -19.13 13.97
CA MET A 177 14.75 -20.10 14.23
C MET A 177 14.78 -21.28 13.26
N LEU A 178 15.00 -21.05 11.97
CA LEU A 178 15.13 -22.14 10.99
C LEU A 178 16.32 -23.05 11.33
N ALA A 179 17.47 -22.45 11.65
CA ALA A 179 18.69 -23.17 12.00
C ALA A 179 18.52 -23.97 13.29
N LEU A 180 18.02 -23.37 14.36
CA LEU A 180 17.80 -24.05 15.65
C LEU A 180 16.69 -25.12 15.56
N GLY A 181 15.55 -24.78 14.95
CA GLY A 181 14.42 -25.69 14.82
C GLY A 181 14.78 -26.93 14.01
N SER A 182 15.49 -26.76 12.89
CA SER A 182 15.96 -27.89 12.09
C SER A 182 17.09 -28.67 12.76
N ALA A 183 18.02 -28.00 13.47
CA ALA A 183 19.08 -28.67 14.24
C ALA A 183 18.53 -29.56 15.36
N ILE A 184 17.50 -29.11 16.08
CA ILE A 184 16.82 -29.94 17.10
C ILE A 184 16.06 -31.08 16.42
N GLY A 185 15.42 -30.79 15.29
CA GLY A 185 14.66 -31.77 14.51
C GLY A 185 15.49 -32.92 13.93
N THR A 186 16.81 -32.80 13.84
CA THR A 186 17.67 -33.89 13.35
C THR A 186 18.05 -34.93 14.40
N PHE A 187 17.99 -34.62 15.70
CA PHE A 187 18.22 -35.59 16.78
C PHE A 187 17.30 -36.83 16.71
N PRO A 188 15.97 -36.69 16.59
CA PRO A 188 15.08 -37.85 16.54
C PRO A 188 15.13 -38.63 15.22
N LEU A 189 15.75 -38.06 14.19
CA LEU A 189 15.53 -38.48 12.80
C LEU A 189 16.05 -39.89 12.49
N LEU A 190 17.22 -40.26 13.04
CA LEU A 190 17.83 -41.56 12.81
C LEU A 190 17.39 -42.62 13.84
N VAL A 191 16.66 -42.22 14.89
CA VAL A 191 16.26 -43.13 15.97
C VAL A 191 15.31 -44.22 15.44
N PRO A 192 14.19 -43.92 14.77
CA PRO A 192 13.31 -44.96 14.22
C PRO A 192 14.01 -45.92 13.25
N PRO A 193 14.71 -45.48 12.18
CA PRO A 193 15.29 -46.42 11.21
C PRO A 193 16.41 -47.29 11.79
N PHE A 194 17.11 -46.86 12.84
CA PHE A 194 18.17 -47.65 13.46
C PHE A 194 17.62 -48.68 14.46
N PHE A 195 16.56 -48.35 15.18
CA PHE A 195 16.02 -49.20 16.24
C PHE A 195 14.79 -50.02 15.83
N LEU A 196 14.11 -49.71 14.72
CA LEU A 196 12.94 -50.47 14.25
C LEU A 196 13.20 -51.98 14.09
N PRO A 197 14.30 -52.45 13.46
CA PRO A 197 14.60 -53.88 13.39
C PRO A 197 14.83 -54.53 14.76
N LEU A 198 15.56 -53.85 15.65
CA LEU A 198 15.82 -54.33 17.01
C LEU A 198 14.53 -54.38 17.84
N TYR A 199 13.67 -53.37 17.72
CA TYR A 199 12.37 -53.32 18.39
C TYR A 199 11.47 -54.47 17.92
N THR A 200 11.45 -54.74 16.61
CA THR A 200 10.68 -55.84 16.01
C THR A 200 11.15 -57.20 16.57
N ASN A 201 12.46 -57.40 16.69
CA ASN A 201 13.00 -58.61 17.32
C ASN A 201 12.57 -58.76 18.78
N SER A 202 12.49 -57.66 19.55
CA SER A 202 12.03 -57.68 20.95
C SER A 202 10.52 -57.92 21.12
N LEU A 203 9.74 -57.82 20.03
CA LEU A 203 8.35 -58.29 19.97
C LEU A 203 8.24 -59.81 19.73
N GLY A 204 9.36 -60.50 19.51
CA GLY A 204 9.40 -61.94 19.22
C GLY A 204 9.26 -62.29 17.73
N GLU A 205 9.33 -61.29 16.84
CA GLU A 205 9.23 -61.48 15.40
C GLU A 205 10.58 -61.87 14.76
N ALA A 206 10.55 -62.48 13.58
CA ALA A 206 11.75 -62.84 12.83
C ALA A 206 12.49 -61.58 12.30
N ALA A 207 13.83 -61.66 12.19
CA ALA A 207 14.67 -60.56 11.68
C ALA A 207 14.28 -60.10 10.25
N SER A 208 13.70 -60.99 9.45
CA SER A 208 13.14 -60.67 8.14
C SER A 208 11.97 -59.69 8.23
N VAL A 209 11.12 -59.80 9.26
CA VAL A 209 9.99 -58.88 9.51
C VAL A 209 10.51 -57.49 9.87
N GLY A 210 11.53 -57.41 10.73
CA GLY A 210 12.17 -56.14 11.07
C GLY A 210 12.80 -55.43 9.87
N SER A 211 13.40 -56.20 8.95
CA SER A 211 13.96 -55.68 7.70
C SER A 211 12.88 -55.17 6.73
N VAL A 212 11.76 -55.90 6.61
CA VAL A 212 10.59 -55.48 5.82
C VAL A 212 9.95 -54.21 6.40
N LEU A 213 9.83 -54.12 7.72
CA LEU A 213 9.27 -52.95 8.38
C LEU A 213 10.13 -51.69 8.19
N LEU A 214 11.46 -51.82 8.24
CA LEU A 214 12.36 -50.73 7.88
C LEU A 214 12.22 -50.35 6.40
N ALA A 215 12.00 -51.31 5.51
CA ALA A 215 11.70 -51.02 4.12
C ALA A 215 10.37 -50.25 3.95
N VAL A 216 9.32 -50.59 4.71
CA VAL A 216 8.06 -49.84 4.76
C VAL A 216 8.30 -48.39 5.19
N PHE A 217 9.03 -48.18 6.28
CA PHE A 217 9.42 -46.84 6.74
C PHE A 217 10.11 -46.03 5.64
N ASN A 218 11.04 -46.65 4.92
CA ASN A 218 11.82 -46.02 3.87
C ASN A 218 10.99 -45.70 2.60
N VAL A 219 10.04 -46.57 2.23
CA VAL A 219 9.05 -46.28 1.17
C VAL A 219 8.17 -45.10 1.57
N SER A 220 7.66 -45.09 2.80
CA SER A 220 6.86 -43.99 3.31
C SER A 220 7.66 -42.68 3.34
N SER A 221 8.96 -42.73 3.65
CA SER A 221 9.85 -41.57 3.55
C SER A 221 10.03 -41.07 2.12
N ALA A 222 10.12 -41.96 1.13
CA ALA A 222 10.15 -41.56 -0.28
C ALA A 222 8.86 -40.82 -0.68
N LEU A 223 7.70 -41.37 -0.31
CA LEU A 223 6.41 -40.74 -0.57
C LEU A 223 6.29 -39.38 0.14
N GLY A 224 6.68 -39.32 1.42
CA GLY A 224 6.71 -38.08 2.19
C GLY A 224 7.53 -36.98 1.53
N ARG A 225 8.73 -37.30 1.03
CA ARG A 225 9.60 -36.34 0.32
C ARG A 225 8.93 -35.76 -0.91
N VAL A 226 8.27 -36.59 -1.72
CA VAL A 226 7.60 -36.14 -2.95
C VAL A 226 6.33 -35.36 -2.62
N SER A 227 5.49 -35.87 -1.71
CA SER A 227 4.22 -35.26 -1.33
C SER A 227 4.41 -33.91 -0.64
N PHE A 228 5.31 -33.81 0.34
CA PHE A 228 5.60 -32.51 0.98
C PHE A 228 6.37 -31.57 0.06
N GLY A 229 7.16 -32.10 -0.88
CA GLY A 229 7.70 -31.30 -1.97
C GLY A 229 6.59 -30.64 -2.80
N ALA A 230 5.59 -31.41 -3.24
CA ALA A 230 4.43 -30.88 -3.95
C ALA A 230 3.62 -29.92 -3.07
N LEU A 231 3.47 -30.23 -1.79
CA LEU A 231 2.75 -29.40 -0.82
C LEU A 231 3.40 -28.02 -0.66
N CYS A 232 4.73 -27.93 -0.72
CA CYS A 232 5.44 -26.65 -0.72
C CYS A 232 4.98 -25.73 -1.84
N ASP A 233 4.65 -26.31 -3.00
CA ASP A 233 4.21 -25.57 -4.19
C ASP A 233 2.71 -25.21 -4.13
N VAL A 234 1.94 -25.77 -3.18
CA VAL A 234 0.49 -25.55 -3.03
C VAL A 234 0.15 -24.63 -1.85
N CYS A 235 0.61 -24.96 -0.63
CA CYS A 235 0.27 -24.20 0.58
C CYS A 235 1.47 -23.51 1.23
N GLY A 236 2.60 -23.47 0.52
CA GLY A 236 3.83 -22.79 0.94
C GLY A 236 4.84 -23.71 1.66
N PRO A 237 6.15 -23.44 1.52
CA PRO A 237 7.20 -24.28 2.10
C PRO A 237 7.23 -24.31 3.64
N ILE A 238 6.93 -23.19 4.31
CA ILE A 238 6.98 -23.09 5.78
C ILE A 238 5.86 -23.94 6.39
N THR A 239 4.62 -23.78 5.92
CA THR A 239 3.46 -24.60 6.33
C THR A 239 3.74 -26.09 6.12
N SER A 240 4.33 -26.43 4.98
CA SER A 240 4.69 -27.82 4.64
C SER A 240 5.72 -28.39 5.62
N LEU A 241 6.75 -27.63 5.98
CA LEU A 241 7.74 -28.04 6.98
C LEU A 241 7.08 -28.26 8.36
N SER A 242 6.22 -27.35 8.81
CA SER A 242 5.52 -27.48 10.10
C SER A 242 4.65 -28.73 10.15
N LEU A 243 3.91 -29.02 9.08
CA LEU A 243 3.06 -30.22 8.99
C LEU A 243 3.89 -31.51 9.03
N ALA A 244 5.06 -31.54 8.37
CA ALA A 244 5.96 -32.69 8.40
C ALA A 244 6.51 -32.95 9.82
N LEU A 245 6.90 -31.89 10.53
CA LEU A 245 7.40 -31.96 11.90
C LEU A 245 6.31 -32.42 12.89
N ILE A 246 5.08 -31.88 12.78
CA ILE A 246 3.93 -32.30 13.59
C ILE A 246 3.67 -33.80 13.42
N LEU A 247 3.65 -34.28 12.18
CA LEU A 247 3.41 -35.69 11.89
C LEU A 247 4.50 -36.59 12.50
N SER A 248 5.77 -36.18 12.39
CA SER A 248 6.89 -36.91 13.01
C SER A 248 6.77 -36.94 14.53
N ALA A 249 6.48 -35.80 15.18
CA ALA A 249 6.32 -35.71 16.63
C ALA A 249 5.16 -36.57 17.16
N LEU A 250 3.99 -36.52 16.51
CA LEU A 250 2.82 -37.32 16.90
C LEU A 250 3.10 -38.81 16.77
N SER A 251 3.73 -39.25 15.68
CA SER A 251 4.06 -40.66 15.49
C SER A 251 5.02 -41.18 16.57
N LEU A 252 6.02 -40.40 16.98
CA LEU A 252 7.02 -40.77 18.00
C LEU A 252 6.46 -40.80 19.42
N LEU A 253 5.56 -39.88 19.79
CA LEU A 253 5.05 -39.78 21.16
C LEU A 253 3.75 -40.55 21.38
N ALA A 254 2.85 -40.57 20.40
CA ALA A 254 1.52 -41.14 20.57
C ALA A 254 1.41 -42.58 20.09
N ILE A 255 2.23 -43.00 19.11
CA ILE A 255 2.05 -44.30 18.44
C ILE A 255 3.16 -45.28 18.84
N TRP A 256 4.43 -44.89 18.71
CA TRP A 256 5.55 -45.82 18.98
C TRP A 256 5.57 -46.40 20.42
N PRO A 257 5.39 -45.61 21.50
CA PRO A 257 5.50 -46.11 22.88
C PRO A 257 4.43 -47.12 23.29
N VAL A 258 3.31 -47.15 22.56
CA VAL A 258 2.16 -48.04 22.78
C VAL A 258 2.08 -49.17 21.75
N SER A 259 3.04 -49.27 20.84
CA SER A 259 3.06 -50.29 19.78
C SER A 259 3.54 -51.66 20.27
N SER A 260 2.69 -52.37 21.01
CA SER A 260 3.00 -53.70 21.58
C SER A 260 2.76 -54.89 20.62
N SER A 261 2.46 -54.63 19.36
CA SER A 261 2.26 -55.65 18.31
C SER A 261 2.63 -55.09 16.94
N LEU A 262 2.70 -55.95 15.92
CA LEU A 262 3.16 -55.57 14.59
C LEU A 262 2.25 -54.52 13.90
N ALA A 263 0.93 -54.59 14.07
CA ALA A 263 -0.01 -53.68 13.42
C ALA A 263 0.16 -52.18 13.78
N PRO A 264 0.14 -51.77 15.06
CA PRO A 264 0.41 -50.37 15.42
C PRO A 264 1.84 -49.94 15.08
N LEU A 265 2.79 -50.86 15.09
CA LEU A 265 4.17 -50.58 14.70
C LEU A 265 4.32 -50.30 13.19
N ILE A 266 3.55 -50.97 12.32
CA ILE A 266 3.45 -50.65 10.89
C ILE A 266 2.87 -49.25 10.69
N ILE A 267 1.81 -48.89 11.42
CA ILE A 267 1.20 -47.54 11.35
C ILE A 267 2.23 -46.48 11.75
N PHE A 268 2.96 -46.71 12.84
CA PHE A 268 4.07 -45.85 13.25
C PHE A 268 5.12 -45.70 12.15
N ALA A 269 5.61 -46.82 11.59
CA ALA A 269 6.64 -46.82 10.55
C ALA A 269 6.20 -46.02 9.32
N ILE A 270 4.93 -46.12 8.92
CA ILE A 270 4.38 -45.37 7.79
C ILE A 270 4.32 -43.87 8.11
N LEU A 271 3.68 -43.48 9.21
CA LEU A 271 3.47 -42.06 9.53
C LEU A 271 4.79 -41.35 9.85
N ASN A 272 5.68 -41.99 10.62
CA ASN A 272 6.98 -41.43 10.93
C ASN A 272 7.87 -41.35 9.70
N GLY A 273 7.87 -42.41 8.86
CA GLY A 273 8.57 -42.40 7.59
C GLY A 273 8.14 -41.23 6.71
N PHE A 274 6.83 -41.05 6.55
CA PHE A 274 6.24 -39.96 5.76
C PHE A 274 6.61 -38.56 6.29
N GLY A 275 6.47 -38.33 7.60
CA GLY A 275 6.85 -37.06 8.24
C GLY A 275 8.36 -36.76 8.13
N ASN A 276 9.21 -37.74 8.44
CA ASN A 276 10.67 -37.59 8.29
C ASN A 276 11.07 -37.34 6.83
N GLY A 277 10.37 -37.96 5.88
CA GLY A 277 10.54 -37.65 4.47
C GLY A 277 10.27 -36.17 4.17
N GLY A 278 9.14 -35.65 4.63
CA GLY A 278 8.74 -34.27 4.41
C GLY A 278 9.70 -33.23 4.98
N PHE A 279 10.33 -33.50 6.13
CA PHE A 279 11.33 -32.62 6.74
C PHE A 279 12.48 -32.30 5.76
N PHE A 280 13.03 -33.30 5.06
CA PHE A 280 14.18 -33.07 4.19
C PHE A 280 13.86 -32.31 2.91
N SER A 281 12.72 -32.61 2.29
CA SER A 281 12.33 -32.01 1.02
C SER A 281 11.89 -30.56 1.14
N THR A 282 11.42 -30.15 2.33
CA THR A 282 10.87 -28.82 2.58
C THR A 282 11.95 -27.80 2.90
N ILE A 283 13.01 -28.15 3.63
CA ILE A 283 14.06 -27.20 4.08
C ILE A 283 14.71 -26.41 2.92
N PRO A 284 15.17 -27.03 1.82
CA PRO A 284 15.74 -26.26 0.70
C PRO A 284 14.72 -25.29 0.07
N SER A 285 13.45 -25.68 0.04
CA SER A 285 12.35 -24.87 -0.48
C SER A 285 12.05 -23.68 0.46
N VAL A 286 12.10 -23.89 1.79
CA VAL A 286 11.98 -22.83 2.80
C VAL A 286 13.13 -21.82 2.66
N VAL A 287 14.38 -22.29 2.58
CA VAL A 287 15.54 -21.40 2.40
C VAL A 287 15.43 -20.59 1.11
N ALA A 288 15.02 -21.21 0.01
CA ALA A 288 14.86 -20.53 -1.27
C ALA A 288 13.71 -19.53 -1.30
N HIS A 289 12.65 -19.78 -0.53
CA HIS A 289 11.53 -18.86 -0.35
C HIS A 289 11.93 -17.65 0.48
N MET A 290 12.68 -17.85 1.58
CA MET A 290 13.06 -16.78 2.51
C MET A 290 14.21 -15.90 2.01
N TYR A 291 15.16 -16.46 1.25
CA TYR A 291 16.43 -15.76 0.92
C TYR A 291 16.71 -15.66 -0.59
N GLY A 292 15.76 -16.09 -1.42
CA GLY A 292 15.88 -16.06 -2.88
C GLY A 292 16.87 -17.09 -3.45
N PRO A 293 16.83 -17.35 -4.78
CA PRO A 293 17.54 -18.46 -5.43
C PRO A 293 19.08 -18.32 -5.42
N ILE A 294 19.61 -17.09 -5.36
CA ILE A 294 21.05 -16.82 -5.44
C ILE A 294 21.76 -17.20 -4.12
N ARG A 295 21.11 -16.92 -2.98
CA ARG A 295 21.69 -17.14 -1.64
C ARG A 295 21.42 -18.54 -1.09
N VAL A 296 20.58 -19.35 -1.76
CA VAL A 296 20.19 -20.70 -1.30
C VAL A 296 21.37 -21.56 -0.89
N THR A 297 22.40 -21.62 -1.74
CA THR A 297 23.54 -22.52 -1.48
C THR A 297 24.25 -22.13 -0.19
N THR A 298 24.50 -20.84 0.04
CA THR A 298 25.21 -20.35 1.22
C THR A 298 24.35 -20.51 2.47
N VAL A 299 23.10 -20.03 2.45
CA VAL A 299 22.19 -20.09 3.60
C VAL A 299 21.86 -21.55 3.97
N PHE A 300 21.56 -22.39 2.98
CA PHE A 300 21.26 -23.81 3.22
C PHE A 300 22.47 -24.54 3.79
N SER A 301 23.69 -24.25 3.33
CA SER A 301 24.92 -24.84 3.90
C SER A 301 25.09 -24.46 5.37
N MET A 302 24.77 -23.22 5.74
CA MET A 302 24.83 -22.76 7.13
C MET A 302 23.77 -23.45 8.00
N VAL A 303 22.53 -23.58 7.51
CA VAL A 303 21.47 -24.33 8.20
C VAL A 303 21.87 -25.80 8.40
N LEU A 304 22.36 -26.46 7.34
CA LEU A 304 22.81 -27.86 7.40
C LEU A 304 23.96 -28.06 8.40
N THR A 305 24.87 -27.10 8.52
CA THR A 305 25.97 -27.20 9.50
C THR A 305 25.44 -27.32 10.93
N GLY A 306 24.32 -26.66 11.23
CA GLY A 306 23.64 -26.78 12.53
C GLY A 306 23.14 -28.19 12.84
N TRP A 307 22.93 -29.04 11.83
CA TRP A 307 22.41 -30.40 12.03
C TRP A 307 23.44 -31.38 12.61
N ALA A 308 24.71 -30.97 12.71
CA ALA A 308 25.82 -31.84 13.06
C ALA A 308 25.62 -32.54 14.40
N ALA A 309 25.19 -31.80 15.43
CA ALA A 309 24.95 -32.37 16.75
C ALA A 309 23.85 -33.44 16.72
N GLY A 310 22.72 -33.15 16.06
CA GLY A 310 21.59 -34.08 16.00
C GLY A 310 21.90 -35.35 15.23
N TYR A 311 22.57 -35.26 14.08
CA TYR A 311 23.00 -36.46 13.34
C TYR A 311 24.03 -37.31 14.08
N LEU A 312 24.98 -36.65 14.74
CA LEU A 312 26.05 -37.34 15.44
C LEU A 312 25.53 -38.03 16.71
N LEU A 313 24.69 -37.35 17.49
CA LEU A 313 24.34 -37.76 18.85
C LEU A 313 22.94 -38.36 19.01
N GLY A 314 22.00 -38.09 18.09
CA GLY A 314 20.61 -38.51 18.22
C GLY A 314 20.42 -40.01 18.46
N ALA A 315 20.87 -40.85 17.53
CA ALA A 315 20.77 -42.31 17.68
C ALA A 315 21.69 -42.88 18.77
N PRO A 316 22.93 -42.41 18.99
CA PRO A 316 23.76 -42.87 20.09
C PRO A 316 23.20 -42.58 21.48
N VAL A 317 22.62 -41.39 21.71
CA VAL A 317 21.96 -41.05 22.98
C VAL A 317 20.74 -41.96 23.20
N ALA A 318 19.93 -42.18 22.16
CA ALA A 318 18.83 -43.13 22.22
C ALA A 318 19.32 -44.58 22.51
N GLY A 319 20.44 -45.00 21.94
CA GLY A 319 21.06 -46.29 22.21
C GLY A 319 21.61 -46.41 23.63
N TRP A 320 22.22 -45.35 24.15
CA TRP A 320 22.68 -45.31 25.55
C TRP A 320 21.52 -45.39 26.54
N LEU A 321 20.41 -44.69 26.25
CA LEU A 321 19.17 -44.79 27.01
C LEU A 321 18.60 -46.21 26.96
N LEU A 322 18.65 -46.89 25.81
CA LEU A 322 18.24 -48.29 25.71
C LEU A 322 19.16 -49.22 26.54
N ASP A 323 20.47 -49.08 26.40
CA ASP A 323 21.46 -49.89 27.11
C ASP A 323 21.34 -49.72 28.64
N ALA A 324 21.08 -48.49 29.12
CA ALA A 324 20.87 -48.18 30.54
C ALA A 324 19.63 -48.87 31.14
N TYR A 325 18.67 -49.29 30.32
CA TYR A 325 17.44 -49.96 30.73
C TYR A 325 17.44 -51.46 30.40
N GLY A 326 18.63 -52.07 30.29
CA GLY A 326 18.81 -53.50 30.08
C GLY A 326 19.04 -53.92 28.63
N GLY A 327 19.17 -52.96 27.71
CA GLY A 327 19.50 -53.20 26.31
C GLY A 327 18.36 -53.83 25.50
N SER A 328 18.65 -54.17 24.24
CA SER A 328 17.65 -54.73 23.29
C SER A 328 17.05 -56.08 23.72
N GLY A 329 17.69 -56.80 24.65
CA GLY A 329 17.21 -58.07 25.18
C GLY A 329 16.20 -57.96 26.34
N ALA A 330 16.03 -56.77 26.94
CA ALA A 330 15.14 -56.57 28.10
C ALA A 330 13.66 -56.36 27.73
N GLY A 331 13.28 -56.60 26.48
CA GLY A 331 11.93 -56.45 25.96
C GLY A 331 11.54 -55.01 25.60
N ILE A 332 10.34 -54.84 25.03
CA ILE A 332 9.88 -53.56 24.44
C ILE A 332 9.85 -52.38 25.41
N VAL A 333 9.77 -52.62 26.73
CA VAL A 333 9.72 -51.57 27.76
C VAL A 333 11.03 -50.79 27.83
N ALA A 334 12.18 -51.43 27.57
CA ALA A 334 13.49 -50.81 27.62
C ALA A 334 13.68 -49.70 26.55
N TYR A 335 12.87 -49.69 25.50
CA TYR A 335 12.93 -48.69 24.43
C TYR A 335 12.19 -47.39 24.76
N ARG A 336 11.29 -47.39 25.76
CA ARG A 336 10.44 -46.22 26.05
C ARG A 336 11.23 -44.94 26.33
N PRO A 337 12.32 -44.94 27.12
CA PRO A 337 13.12 -43.73 27.34
C PRO A 337 13.69 -43.15 26.03
N ALA A 338 14.19 -44.02 25.14
CA ALA A 338 14.70 -43.61 23.83
C ALA A 338 13.60 -43.02 22.92
N MET A 339 12.39 -43.58 22.98
CA MET A 339 11.23 -43.06 22.23
C MET A 339 10.78 -41.69 22.74
N TYR A 340 10.64 -41.51 24.05
CA TYR A 340 10.25 -40.22 24.64
C TYR A 340 11.33 -39.14 24.45
N TYR A 341 12.60 -39.53 24.47
CA TYR A 341 13.71 -38.65 24.07
C TYR A 341 13.54 -38.14 22.63
N ALA A 342 13.36 -39.04 21.66
CA ALA A 342 13.16 -38.65 20.26
C ALA A 342 11.87 -37.84 20.07
N GLY A 343 10.78 -38.25 20.71
CA GLY A 343 9.50 -37.57 20.65
C GLY A 343 9.54 -36.15 21.21
N SER A 344 10.18 -35.93 22.36
CA SER A 344 10.27 -34.61 23.00
C SER A 344 11.09 -33.61 22.16
N LEU A 345 12.20 -34.04 21.55
CA LEU A 345 12.97 -33.21 20.63
C LEU A 345 12.19 -32.86 19.35
N SER A 346 11.35 -33.79 18.86
CA SER A 346 10.47 -33.52 17.71
C SER A 346 9.41 -32.46 18.03
N VAL A 347 8.86 -32.45 19.25
CA VAL A 347 7.95 -31.40 19.72
C VAL A 347 8.66 -30.06 19.84
N GLY A 348 9.87 -30.03 20.40
CA GLY A 348 10.68 -28.81 20.49
C GLY A 348 10.96 -28.19 19.12
N SER A 349 11.35 -29.01 18.14
CA SER A 349 11.53 -28.58 16.74
C SER A 349 10.24 -28.01 16.13
N THR A 350 9.10 -28.66 16.39
CA THR A 350 7.78 -28.21 15.91
C THR A 350 7.37 -26.85 16.51
N GLY A 351 7.62 -26.64 17.81
CA GLY A 351 7.31 -25.38 18.49
C GLY A 351 8.04 -24.19 17.88
N ILE A 352 9.35 -24.34 17.63
CA ILE A 352 10.17 -23.29 16.99
C ILE A 352 9.68 -23.01 15.57
N GLY A 353 9.31 -24.04 14.80
CA GLY A 353 8.77 -23.88 13.45
C GLY A 353 7.44 -23.12 13.39
N LYS A 354 6.56 -23.28 14.38
CA LYS A 354 5.31 -22.50 14.48
C LYS A 354 5.58 -21.03 14.81
N THR A 355 6.49 -20.74 15.74
CA THR A 355 6.88 -19.37 16.08
C THR A 355 7.46 -18.63 14.86
N GLN A 356 8.20 -19.33 14.00
CA GLN A 356 8.71 -18.78 12.75
C GLN A 356 7.60 -18.38 11.76
N ALA A 357 6.55 -19.21 11.61
CA ALA A 357 5.39 -18.87 10.77
C ALA A 357 4.64 -17.63 11.31
N ASN A 358 4.50 -17.53 12.63
CA ASN A 358 3.87 -16.38 13.27
C ASN A 358 4.69 -15.10 13.10
N LEU A 359 6.02 -15.16 13.20
CA LEU A 359 6.89 -14.00 12.93
C LEU A 359 6.86 -13.54 11.46
N PHE A 360 6.70 -14.47 10.51
CA PHE A 360 6.53 -14.12 9.11
C PHE A 360 5.18 -13.43 8.84
N LEU A 361 4.11 -13.94 9.45
CA LEU A 361 2.80 -13.29 9.43
C LEU A 361 2.84 -11.93 10.14
N MET A 362 3.61 -11.81 11.23
CA MET A 362 3.83 -10.55 11.93
C MET A 362 4.63 -9.55 11.09
N ALA A 363 5.63 -10.00 10.33
CA ALA A 363 6.38 -9.14 9.40
C ALA A 363 5.50 -8.64 8.24
N LEU A 364 4.62 -9.50 7.70
CA LEU A 364 3.60 -9.10 6.72
C LEU A 364 2.57 -8.13 7.31
N ALA A 365 2.14 -8.37 8.55
CA ALA A 365 1.25 -7.46 9.28
C ALA A 365 1.93 -6.11 9.55
N LEU A 366 3.21 -6.12 9.95
CA LEU A 366 4.03 -4.92 10.17
C LEU A 366 4.26 -4.14 8.87
N GLN A 367 4.43 -4.83 7.74
CA GLN A 367 4.53 -4.20 6.42
C GLN A 367 3.20 -3.55 5.99
N ALA A 368 2.08 -4.25 6.16
CA ALA A 368 0.76 -3.68 5.92
C ALA A 368 0.52 -2.45 6.83
N GLN A 369 1.00 -2.51 8.07
CA GLN A 369 0.87 -1.44 9.06
C GLN A 369 1.77 -0.23 8.75
N ALA A 370 2.95 -0.42 8.16
CA ALA A 370 3.84 0.68 7.81
C ALA A 370 3.34 1.54 6.64
N GLY A 371 2.53 0.97 5.74
CA GLY A 371 1.86 1.71 4.66
C GLY A 371 0.60 2.45 5.09
N THR A 372 0.09 2.20 6.30
CA THR A 372 -1.20 2.76 6.76
C THR A 372 -1.16 3.39 8.15
N ILE A 373 -0.02 3.40 8.85
CA ILE A 373 0.12 4.09 10.14
C ILE A 373 1.08 5.26 10.02
N MET A 374 0.58 6.42 10.44
CA MET A 374 1.39 7.58 10.75
C MET A 374 1.61 7.62 12.26
N TRP A 375 2.84 7.84 12.69
CA TRP A 375 3.13 7.97 14.12
C TRP A 375 4.33 8.87 14.39
N PHE A 376 4.30 9.48 15.56
CA PHE A 376 5.25 10.47 16.03
C PHE A 376 5.66 10.16 17.47
N ASN A 377 6.92 10.44 17.80
CA ASN A 377 7.43 10.44 19.17
C ASN A 377 7.50 11.86 19.77
N SER A 378 6.88 12.83 19.08
CA SER A 378 6.73 14.22 19.46
C SER A 378 5.34 14.71 19.06
N THR A 379 4.94 15.87 19.56
CA THR A 379 3.68 16.52 19.18
C THR A 379 3.66 16.80 17.67
N ASN A 380 2.51 16.54 17.05
CA ASN A 380 2.27 16.84 15.65
C ASN A 380 0.75 16.96 15.43
N VAL A 381 0.34 17.57 14.31
CA VAL A 381 -1.08 17.70 13.99
C VAL A 381 -1.57 16.41 13.33
N ILE A 382 -2.55 15.75 13.94
CA ILE A 382 -3.31 14.67 13.33
C ILE A 382 -4.70 15.20 12.92
N PRO A 383 -4.99 15.29 11.60
CA PRO A 383 -6.33 15.60 11.13
C PRO A 383 -7.23 14.39 11.28
N LEU A 384 -8.41 14.62 11.84
CA LEU A 384 -9.56 13.72 11.84
C LEU A 384 -10.70 14.42 11.11
N GLY A 385 -11.52 13.65 10.42
CA GLY A 385 -12.72 14.19 9.80
C GLY A 385 -13.69 13.11 9.37
N ASN A 386 -14.96 13.48 9.26
CA ASN A 386 -16.04 12.59 8.83
C ASN A 386 -16.63 12.97 7.47
N GLY A 387 -15.96 13.86 6.74
CA GLY A 387 -16.45 14.51 5.53
C GLY A 387 -16.94 15.95 5.78
N ARG A 388 -17.50 16.23 6.96
CA ARG A 388 -18.13 17.52 7.33
C ARG A 388 -17.50 18.16 8.57
N LEU A 389 -17.41 17.39 9.65
CA LEU A 389 -16.76 17.76 10.89
C LEU A 389 -15.27 17.47 10.77
N GLY A 390 -14.45 18.45 11.15
CA GLY A 390 -13.00 18.33 11.20
C GLY A 390 -12.49 18.55 12.63
N ALA A 391 -11.48 17.78 13.01
CA ALA A 391 -10.72 17.97 14.24
C ALA A 391 -9.22 17.88 13.95
N GLN A 392 -8.43 18.79 14.50
CA GLN A 392 -6.97 18.71 14.46
C GLN A 392 -6.48 18.42 15.89
N VAL A 393 -6.08 17.18 16.13
CA VAL A 393 -5.56 16.71 17.44
C VAL A 393 -4.07 16.99 17.49
N LEU A 394 -3.59 17.70 18.52
CA LEU A 394 -2.18 18.13 18.60
C LEU A 394 -1.30 17.16 19.41
N GLY A 395 -1.91 16.33 20.25
CA GLY A 395 -1.20 15.39 21.13
C GLY A 395 -0.39 16.08 22.23
N GLN A 396 -0.75 17.29 22.64
CA GLN A 396 0.02 18.11 23.58
C GLN A 396 -0.22 17.73 25.05
N ILE A 397 0.81 17.89 25.87
CA ILE A 397 0.81 17.61 27.32
C ILE A 397 1.56 18.77 28.00
N PRO A 398 1.04 19.35 29.11
CA PRO A 398 -0.14 18.94 29.88
C PRO A 398 -1.49 19.36 29.29
N GLU A 399 -1.51 20.23 28.28
CA GLU A 399 -2.74 20.79 27.71
C GLU A 399 -2.92 20.29 26.27
N GLU A 400 -3.89 19.40 26.06
CA GLU A 400 -4.29 18.99 24.71
C GLU A 400 -5.20 20.07 24.11
N VAL A 401 -4.93 20.42 22.85
CA VAL A 401 -5.78 21.32 22.07
C VAL A 401 -6.32 20.56 20.87
N ILE A 402 -7.63 20.52 20.73
CA ILE A 402 -8.31 20.00 19.54
C ILE A 402 -8.94 21.17 18.80
N ILE A 403 -8.42 21.49 17.61
CA ILE A 403 -8.99 22.56 16.77
C ILE A 403 -10.19 21.99 16.03
N LEU A 404 -11.32 22.67 16.10
CA LEU A 404 -12.62 22.22 15.62
C LEU A 404 -13.05 22.97 14.36
N ASN A 405 -13.57 22.21 13.41
CA ASN A 405 -14.03 22.71 12.13
C ASN A 405 -15.37 22.07 11.76
N GLU A 406 -16.17 22.85 11.06
CA GLU A 406 -17.35 22.38 10.32
C GLU A 406 -17.30 23.08 8.97
N ASP A 407 -17.50 22.34 7.88
CA ASP A 407 -17.21 22.76 6.50
C ASP A 407 -18.07 23.93 5.98
N ARG A 408 -19.16 24.30 6.69
CA ARG A 408 -20.07 25.41 6.36
C ARG A 408 -19.90 26.62 7.27
N ILE A 409 -18.91 26.67 8.15
CA ILE A 409 -18.58 27.90 8.90
C ILE A 409 -17.74 28.84 8.01
N TRP A 410 -18.37 29.88 7.48
CA TRP A 410 -17.74 30.87 6.59
C TRP A 410 -18.14 32.30 6.96
N SER A 411 -17.35 33.27 6.48
CA SER A 411 -17.64 34.69 6.63
C SER A 411 -18.79 35.19 5.73
N GLY A 412 -19.32 36.36 6.07
CA GLY A 412 -20.26 37.10 5.24
C GLY A 412 -21.64 36.46 5.05
N SER A 413 -22.27 36.83 3.95
CA SER A 413 -23.65 36.49 3.58
C SER A 413 -23.79 36.38 2.07
N LEU A 414 -24.92 35.83 1.61
CA LEU A 414 -25.33 35.94 0.21
C LEU A 414 -25.33 37.41 -0.25
N ASN A 415 -24.80 37.67 -1.45
CA ASN A 415 -24.79 38.98 -2.10
C ASN A 415 -24.92 38.86 -3.62
N ASP A 416 -25.09 40.00 -4.31
CA ASP A 416 -24.94 40.13 -5.77
C ASP A 416 -23.57 40.77 -6.08
N PRO A 417 -22.55 40.00 -6.49
CA PRO A 417 -21.22 40.52 -6.79
C PRO A 417 -21.06 41.03 -8.24
N ASN A 418 -22.06 40.85 -9.11
CA ASN A 418 -21.89 40.99 -10.56
C ASN A 418 -21.73 42.45 -10.99
N ASN A 419 -20.80 42.70 -11.92
CA ASN A 419 -20.56 44.04 -12.47
C ASN A 419 -21.17 44.17 -13.88
N ARG A 420 -22.32 44.87 -13.93
CA ARG A 420 -23.12 45.05 -15.15
C ARG A 420 -22.44 45.92 -16.22
N ASN A 421 -21.41 46.69 -15.85
CA ASN A 421 -20.66 47.52 -16.81
C ASN A 421 -19.85 46.69 -17.80
N CYS A 422 -19.48 45.46 -17.46
CA CYS A 422 -18.64 44.62 -18.30
C CYS A 422 -19.27 44.39 -19.67
N SER A 423 -20.57 44.07 -19.69
CA SER A 423 -21.31 43.77 -20.91
C SER A 423 -21.28 44.92 -21.92
N THR A 424 -21.30 46.17 -21.45
CA THR A 424 -21.27 47.37 -22.27
C THR A 424 -19.85 47.68 -22.80
N ASN A 425 -18.82 47.25 -22.07
CA ASN A 425 -17.41 47.52 -22.39
C ASN A 425 -16.67 46.33 -23.02
N LEU A 426 -17.28 45.15 -23.07
CA LEU A 426 -16.66 43.92 -23.59
C LEU A 426 -16.22 44.05 -25.06
N SER A 427 -16.96 44.78 -25.89
CA SER A 427 -16.56 45.04 -27.27
C SER A 427 -15.31 45.91 -27.37
N ALA A 428 -15.19 46.92 -26.50
CA ALA A 428 -14.00 47.79 -26.44
C ALA A 428 -12.79 47.00 -25.93
N PHE A 429 -12.98 46.18 -24.89
CA PHE A 429 -11.97 45.22 -24.41
C PHE A 429 -11.46 44.34 -25.56
N ARG A 430 -12.37 43.70 -26.31
CA ARG A 430 -12.01 42.78 -27.41
C ARG A 430 -11.24 43.51 -28.51
N GLU A 431 -11.62 44.73 -28.82
CA GLU A 431 -10.95 45.58 -29.80
C GLU A 431 -9.51 45.90 -29.39
N TYR A 432 -9.26 46.23 -28.11
CA TYR A 432 -7.90 46.41 -27.60
C TYR A 432 -7.04 45.15 -27.75
N VAL A 433 -7.62 43.97 -27.49
CA VAL A 433 -6.91 42.69 -27.70
C VAL A 433 -6.56 42.48 -29.17
N TRP A 434 -7.44 42.82 -30.11
CA TRP A 434 -7.14 42.74 -31.55
C TRP A 434 -6.00 43.68 -31.97
N GLN A 435 -5.94 44.86 -31.37
CA GLN A 435 -4.88 45.85 -31.59
C GLN A 435 -3.57 45.55 -30.86
N ASP A 436 -3.50 44.45 -30.09
CA ASP A 436 -2.39 44.12 -29.18
C ASP A 436 -2.13 45.19 -28.09
N ASP A 437 -3.15 46.00 -27.77
CA ASP A 437 -3.12 46.99 -26.69
C ASP A 437 -3.55 46.32 -25.37
N LEU A 438 -2.73 45.38 -24.91
CA LEU A 438 -3.04 44.52 -23.76
C LEU A 438 -3.13 45.30 -22.45
N PHE A 439 -2.46 46.45 -22.35
CA PHE A 439 -2.56 47.34 -21.19
C PHE A 439 -3.98 47.90 -21.06
N ASN A 440 -4.52 48.51 -22.13
CA ASN A 440 -5.87 49.07 -22.08
C ASN A 440 -6.95 47.99 -22.00
N ALA A 441 -6.70 46.80 -22.58
CA ALA A 441 -7.56 45.64 -22.37
C ALA A 441 -7.66 45.29 -20.87
N GLN A 442 -6.53 45.05 -20.20
CA GLN A 442 -6.55 44.68 -18.78
C GLN A 442 -7.09 45.80 -17.89
N ALA A 443 -6.69 47.06 -18.11
CA ALA A 443 -7.19 48.20 -17.34
C ALA A 443 -8.72 48.37 -17.47
N THR A 444 -9.28 48.11 -18.65
CA THR A 444 -10.74 48.11 -18.86
C THR A 444 -11.41 46.98 -18.08
N ALA A 445 -10.84 45.78 -18.10
CA ALA A 445 -11.37 44.65 -17.33
C ALA A 445 -11.32 44.91 -15.81
N ASP A 446 -10.20 45.43 -15.29
CA ASP A 446 -10.06 45.80 -13.88
C ASP A 446 -11.10 46.84 -13.43
N ALA A 447 -11.37 47.84 -14.27
CA ALA A 447 -12.31 48.91 -13.94
C ALA A 447 -13.78 48.50 -14.07
N GLU A 448 -14.11 47.71 -15.10
CA GLU A 448 -15.51 47.54 -15.54
C GLU A 448 -16.04 46.10 -15.45
N CYS A 449 -15.18 45.10 -15.27
CA CYS A 449 -15.58 43.68 -15.28
C CYS A 449 -15.43 42.95 -13.96
N MET A 450 -14.66 43.48 -13.02
CA MET A 450 -14.41 42.82 -11.75
C MET A 450 -15.58 42.95 -10.77
N ALA A 451 -15.72 41.96 -9.88
CA ALA A 451 -16.76 41.88 -8.87
C ALA A 451 -16.74 43.03 -7.86
N THR A 452 -17.91 43.32 -7.27
CA THR A 452 -18.05 44.22 -6.13
C THR A 452 -18.82 43.54 -4.99
N PRO A 453 -18.20 43.28 -3.83
CA PRO A 453 -16.81 43.54 -3.48
C PRO A 453 -15.82 42.70 -4.30
N ILE A 454 -14.59 43.21 -4.43
CA ILE A 454 -13.51 42.58 -5.21
C ILE A 454 -12.99 41.27 -4.61
N SER A 455 -13.34 40.96 -3.36
CA SER A 455 -12.90 39.75 -2.67
C SER A 455 -14.11 38.94 -2.18
N GLN A 456 -14.02 37.61 -2.32
CA GLN A 456 -15.02 36.65 -1.84
C GLN A 456 -14.83 36.30 -0.36
N GLN A 457 -15.89 35.75 0.23
CA GLN A 457 -15.93 35.28 1.62
C GLN A 457 -15.02 34.06 1.86
N VAL A 458 -14.62 33.86 3.11
CA VAL A 458 -13.56 32.93 3.51
C VAL A 458 -14.06 31.85 4.47
N TYR A 459 -13.41 30.69 4.45
CA TYR A 459 -13.67 29.58 5.39
C TYR A 459 -13.08 29.87 6.78
N GLN A 460 -13.76 29.45 7.85
CA GLN A 460 -13.42 29.82 9.24
C GLN A 460 -13.48 28.63 10.20
N THR A 461 -12.63 28.69 11.24
CA THR A 461 -12.64 27.71 12.34
C THR A 461 -13.86 27.87 13.24
N ALA A 462 -14.34 26.79 13.88
CA ALA A 462 -15.28 26.91 14.98
C ALA A 462 -14.56 27.42 16.26
N GLY A 463 -13.28 27.11 16.42
CA GLY A 463 -12.49 27.33 17.62
C GLY A 463 -11.81 26.05 18.09
N ASN A 464 -11.47 25.98 19.37
CA ASN A 464 -10.70 24.91 19.99
C ASN A 464 -11.47 24.33 21.18
N MET A 465 -11.29 23.03 21.42
CA MET A 465 -11.47 22.42 22.73
C MET A 465 -10.09 22.27 23.39
N SER A 466 -9.93 22.77 24.61
CA SER A 466 -8.75 22.54 25.45
C SER A 466 -9.09 21.50 26.52
N LEU A 467 -8.21 20.53 26.72
CA LEU A 467 -8.24 19.53 27.80
C LEU A 467 -6.95 19.66 28.62
N ALA A 468 -7.02 20.38 29.73
CA ALA A 468 -5.87 20.70 30.58
C ALA A 468 -5.72 19.72 31.75
N THR A 469 -4.64 18.95 31.77
CA THR A 469 -4.28 18.06 32.88
C THR A 469 -3.35 18.76 33.88
N SER A 470 -3.13 18.14 35.05
CA SER A 470 -2.11 18.59 36.02
C SER A 470 -0.71 18.00 35.77
N HIS A 471 -0.52 17.29 34.65
CA HIS A 471 0.68 16.49 34.34
C HIS A 471 1.90 17.33 33.92
N SER A 472 2.41 18.16 34.83
CA SER A 472 3.50 19.12 34.59
C SER A 472 4.92 18.56 34.75
N GLY A 473 5.05 17.28 35.11
CA GLY A 473 6.33 16.59 35.36
C GLY A 473 6.92 15.86 34.15
N VAL A 474 7.78 14.87 34.42
CA VAL A 474 8.49 14.11 33.36
C VAL A 474 7.53 13.17 32.63
N ILE A 475 7.40 13.35 31.32
CA ILE A 475 6.64 12.47 30.43
C ILE A 475 7.59 11.46 29.77
N SER A 476 7.18 10.19 29.71
CA SER A 476 7.91 9.14 29.01
C SER A 476 6.96 8.26 28.18
N GLY A 477 7.50 7.45 27.27
CA GLY A 477 6.69 6.54 26.45
C GLY A 477 5.68 7.25 25.54
N TYR A 478 5.95 8.50 25.16
CA TYR A 478 5.06 9.28 24.31
C TYR A 478 4.96 8.67 22.91
N ASN A 479 3.73 8.49 22.45
CA ASN A 479 3.39 8.10 21.09
C ASN A 479 2.13 8.85 20.67
N HIS A 480 2.13 9.42 19.48
CA HIS A 480 0.97 10.06 18.88
C HIS A 480 0.82 9.52 17.46
N SER A 481 -0.31 8.88 17.15
CA SER A 481 -0.47 8.11 15.93
C SER A 481 -1.86 8.23 15.32
N LEU A 482 -1.92 8.05 14.00
CA LEU A 482 -3.13 7.92 13.20
C LEU A 482 -3.03 6.61 12.42
N ASP A 483 -3.97 5.70 12.67
CA ASP A 483 -4.18 4.55 11.82
C ASP A 483 -5.12 4.93 10.67
N LEU A 484 -4.56 5.02 9.46
CA LEU A 484 -5.29 5.37 8.26
C LEU A 484 -6.30 4.30 7.85
N ALA A 485 -6.16 3.04 8.29
CA ALA A 485 -7.10 1.98 7.95
C ALA A 485 -8.39 2.08 8.77
N THR A 486 -8.28 2.53 10.02
CA THR A 486 -9.42 2.68 10.93
C THR A 486 -9.87 4.13 11.07
N ALA A 487 -9.09 5.11 10.61
CA ALA A 487 -9.29 6.54 10.85
C ALA A 487 -9.40 6.87 12.34
N VAL A 488 -8.49 6.31 13.15
CA VAL A 488 -8.46 6.50 14.61
C VAL A 488 -7.11 7.09 15.02
N SER A 489 -7.16 8.18 15.77
CA SER A 489 -6.01 8.77 16.43
C SER A 489 -5.81 8.16 17.81
N THR A 490 -4.56 7.91 18.20
CA THR A 490 -4.20 7.46 19.54
C THR A 490 -2.98 8.23 20.05
N THR A 491 -3.12 8.85 21.23
CA THR A 491 -2.02 9.45 21.98
C THR A 491 -1.81 8.66 23.26
N THR A 492 -0.61 8.13 23.49
CA THR A 492 -0.23 7.44 24.73
C THR A 492 0.96 8.11 25.38
N TYR A 493 0.97 8.19 26.71
CA TYR A 493 2.12 8.66 27.46
C TYR A 493 2.11 8.12 28.90
N VAL A 494 3.25 8.19 29.58
CA VAL A 494 3.41 7.79 30.98
C VAL A 494 3.75 9.00 31.83
N TYR A 495 2.96 9.21 32.87
CA TYR A 495 3.15 10.24 33.91
C TYR A 495 3.06 9.58 35.29
N GLU A 496 4.06 9.82 36.15
CA GLU A 496 4.15 9.24 37.51
C GLU A 496 3.94 7.70 37.59
N GLY A 497 4.33 6.98 36.53
CA GLY A 497 4.21 5.51 36.44
C GLY A 497 2.85 5.00 35.95
N VAL A 498 1.89 5.90 35.69
CA VAL A 498 0.57 5.59 35.10
C VAL A 498 0.62 5.87 33.60
N GLN A 499 0.09 4.94 32.80
CA GLN A 499 -0.05 5.11 31.36
C GLN A 499 -1.42 5.70 31.04
N TYR A 500 -1.42 6.82 30.34
CA TYR A 500 -2.60 7.53 29.84
C TYR A 500 -2.77 7.29 28.35
N THR A 501 -4.03 7.15 27.91
CA THR A 501 -4.39 6.96 26.50
C THR A 501 -5.55 7.86 26.13
N GLN A 502 -5.37 8.67 25.08
CA GLN A 502 -6.43 9.39 24.38
C GLN A 502 -6.69 8.68 23.05
N THR A 503 -7.93 8.26 22.81
CA THR A 503 -8.38 7.74 21.51
C THR A 503 -9.40 8.69 20.91
N ALA A 504 -9.22 9.11 19.66
CA ALA A 504 -10.12 10.07 19.01
C ALA A 504 -10.44 9.69 17.55
N PHE A 505 -11.67 9.95 17.12
CA PHE A 505 -12.13 9.77 15.74
C PHE A 505 -13.32 10.69 15.43
N ALA A 506 -13.58 10.95 14.15
CA ALA A 506 -14.76 11.67 13.68
C ALA A 506 -15.68 10.69 12.93
N SER A 507 -16.80 10.31 13.56
CA SER A 507 -17.72 9.30 13.03
C SER A 507 -18.62 9.91 11.95
N HIS A 508 -18.58 9.35 10.74
CA HIS A 508 -19.51 9.69 9.66
C HIS A 508 -20.92 9.14 9.93
N PRO A 509 -21.12 7.85 10.31
CA PRO A 509 -22.45 7.31 10.62
C PRO A 509 -23.17 7.99 11.78
N ASP A 510 -22.42 8.46 12.78
CA ASP A 510 -22.98 9.10 13.97
C ASP A 510 -22.95 10.64 13.91
N ASN A 511 -22.26 11.21 12.92
CA ASN A 511 -22.10 12.65 12.70
C ASN A 511 -21.57 13.43 13.92
N VAL A 512 -20.59 12.84 14.64
CA VAL A 512 -19.96 13.41 15.85
C VAL A 512 -18.46 13.17 15.86
N ILE A 513 -17.72 14.03 16.58
CA ILE A 513 -16.33 13.75 16.99
C ILE A 513 -16.37 13.07 18.36
N VAL A 514 -15.63 11.98 18.52
CA VAL A 514 -15.59 11.16 19.73
C VAL A 514 -14.18 11.11 20.28
N ILE A 515 -14.02 11.34 21.58
CA ILE A 515 -12.74 11.28 22.28
C ILE A 515 -12.91 10.46 23.56
N LEU A 516 -12.02 9.51 23.80
CA LEU A 516 -11.95 8.74 25.03
C LEU A 516 -10.61 8.98 25.72
N MET A 517 -10.66 9.51 26.93
CA MET A 517 -9.52 9.63 27.85
C MET A 517 -9.57 8.46 28.83
N SER A 518 -8.47 7.71 28.95
CA SER A 518 -8.36 6.55 29.84
C SER A 518 -6.98 6.43 30.45
N ALA A 519 -6.86 5.66 31.53
CA ALA A 519 -5.59 5.35 32.18
C ALA A 519 -5.52 3.87 32.60
N ASN A 520 -4.32 3.31 32.71
CA ASN A 520 -4.13 1.93 33.20
C ASN A 520 -4.21 1.79 34.73
N ALA A 521 -4.64 2.85 35.43
CA ALA A 521 -4.88 2.90 36.86
C ALA A 521 -6.24 3.54 37.12
N THR A 522 -6.99 2.99 38.08
CA THR A 522 -8.31 3.50 38.45
C THR A 522 -8.21 4.91 39.03
N GLN A 523 -9.25 5.71 38.85
CA GLN A 523 -9.40 7.06 39.41
C GLN A 523 -8.26 8.02 39.05
N SER A 524 -7.59 7.80 37.91
CA SER A 524 -6.40 8.55 37.51
C SER A 524 -6.66 9.60 36.43
N VAL A 525 -7.83 9.58 35.78
CA VAL A 525 -8.20 10.56 34.74
C VAL A 525 -8.79 11.81 35.39
N SER A 526 -8.07 12.93 35.32
CA SER A 526 -8.53 14.24 35.77
C SER A 526 -8.03 15.36 34.83
N PHE A 527 -8.92 16.26 34.44
CA PHE A 527 -8.60 17.40 33.56
C PHE A 527 -9.72 18.46 33.60
N ASP A 528 -9.38 19.68 33.21
CA ASP A 528 -10.33 20.76 32.95
C ASP A 528 -10.57 20.88 31.43
N ALA A 529 -11.83 20.87 31.03
CA ALA A 529 -12.26 21.04 29.65
C ALA A 529 -12.88 22.42 29.43
N SER A 530 -12.48 23.10 28.35
CA SER A 530 -13.08 24.39 27.95
C SER A 530 -13.06 24.59 26.44
N PHE A 531 -13.94 25.48 25.95
CA PHE A 531 -13.89 25.95 24.57
C PHE A 531 -13.24 27.33 24.48
N GLU A 532 -12.54 27.56 23.37
CA GLU A 532 -11.98 28.86 23.01
C GLU A 532 -12.26 29.12 21.53
N THR A 533 -12.46 30.35 21.10
CA THR A 533 -12.63 30.65 19.68
C THR A 533 -12.17 32.06 19.35
N PRO A 534 -11.57 32.28 18.16
CA PRO A 534 -11.24 33.62 17.70
C PRO A 534 -12.47 34.44 17.26
N MET A 535 -13.66 33.84 17.21
CA MET A 535 -14.90 34.54 16.81
C MET A 535 -15.16 35.77 17.69
N SER A 536 -15.76 36.82 17.10
CA SER A 536 -15.87 38.13 17.79
C SER A 536 -16.97 38.19 18.85
N ILE A 537 -18.03 37.39 18.74
CA ILE A 537 -19.17 37.41 19.65
C ILE A 537 -19.59 35.97 20.04
N PRO A 538 -18.69 35.18 20.67
CA PRO A 538 -19.05 33.83 21.09
C PRO A 538 -19.84 33.87 22.39
N THR A 539 -20.69 32.86 22.60
CA THR A 539 -21.26 32.58 23.93
C THR A 539 -20.85 31.20 24.39
N PHE A 540 -20.63 31.05 25.69
CA PHE A 540 -20.20 29.81 26.31
C PHE A 540 -21.13 29.46 27.46
N SER A 541 -21.38 28.17 27.67
CA SER A 541 -22.07 27.69 28.87
C SER A 541 -21.59 26.29 29.27
N ALA A 542 -21.62 26.02 30.57
CA ALA A 542 -21.29 24.73 31.16
C ALA A 542 -22.44 24.30 32.08
N SER A 543 -23.11 23.18 31.79
CA SER A 543 -24.22 22.69 32.61
C SER A 543 -24.48 21.21 32.40
N GLY A 544 -24.72 20.48 33.49
CA GLY A 544 -25.19 19.08 33.45
C GLY A 544 -24.29 18.13 32.66
N GLY A 545 -22.96 18.27 32.78
CA GLY A 545 -21.99 17.48 32.03
C GLY A 545 -21.80 17.89 30.57
N ASN A 546 -22.33 19.06 30.18
CA ASN A 546 -22.22 19.58 28.82
C ASN A 546 -21.43 20.89 28.79
N LEU A 547 -20.61 21.06 27.76
CA LEU A 547 -20.07 22.35 27.32
C LEU A 547 -20.75 22.76 26.03
N THR A 548 -21.13 24.03 25.92
CA THR A 548 -21.71 24.59 24.69
C THR A 548 -21.00 25.88 24.33
N MET A 549 -20.71 26.04 23.03
CA MET A 549 -20.23 27.27 22.43
C MET A 549 -21.13 27.62 21.24
N THR A 550 -21.57 28.88 21.15
CA THR A 550 -22.22 29.40 19.93
C THR A 550 -21.35 30.47 19.30
N GLY A 551 -21.38 30.56 17.97
CA GLY A 551 -20.71 31.62 17.25
C GLY A 551 -21.43 32.02 15.98
N GLN A 552 -20.90 33.06 15.35
CA GLN A 552 -21.36 33.58 14.07
C GLN A 552 -20.14 33.84 13.21
N GLY A 553 -20.18 33.43 11.94
CA GLY A 553 -19.16 33.76 10.95
C GLY A 553 -18.93 35.26 10.88
N THR A 554 -17.72 35.71 10.58
CA THR A 554 -17.40 37.15 10.70
C THR A 554 -17.97 37.97 9.55
N SER A 555 -18.32 39.23 9.82
CA SER A 555 -18.51 40.22 8.75
C SER A 555 -17.19 40.49 8.02
N MET A 556 -17.16 40.37 6.70
CA MET A 556 -15.95 40.53 5.91
C MET A 556 -16.25 41.14 4.53
N TYR A 557 -15.34 41.99 4.04
CA TYR A 557 -15.46 42.70 2.76
C TYR A 557 -16.78 43.48 2.58
N GLY A 558 -17.30 44.03 3.69
CA GLY A 558 -18.54 44.81 3.68
C GLY A 558 -19.83 43.98 3.72
N LEU A 559 -19.74 42.65 3.77
CA LEU A 559 -20.89 41.75 3.94
C LEU A 559 -21.01 41.30 5.40
N PRO A 560 -22.23 41.31 5.98
CA PRO A 560 -22.45 40.89 7.36
C PRO A 560 -22.32 39.37 7.50
N GLY A 561 -21.72 38.90 8.59
CA GLY A 561 -21.67 37.47 8.91
C GLY A 561 -23.05 36.90 9.22
N SER A 562 -23.51 35.91 8.44
CA SER A 562 -24.87 35.35 8.54
C SER A 562 -24.95 33.88 8.92
N ILE A 563 -23.82 33.17 8.93
CA ILE A 563 -23.76 31.76 9.35
C ILE A 563 -23.62 31.70 10.87
N ASN A 564 -24.67 31.26 11.54
CA ASN A 564 -24.68 30.97 12.97
C ASN A 564 -24.39 29.49 13.19
N PHE A 565 -23.63 29.17 14.22
CA PHE A 565 -23.28 27.78 14.53
C PHE A 565 -23.31 27.50 16.03
N MET A 566 -23.45 26.22 16.36
CA MET A 566 -23.36 25.71 17.72
C MET A 566 -22.40 24.53 17.76
N VAL A 567 -21.54 24.52 18.78
CA VAL A 567 -20.71 23.39 19.19
C VAL A 567 -21.22 22.94 20.55
N LYS A 568 -21.52 21.65 20.72
CA LYS A 568 -21.87 21.07 22.01
C LYS A 568 -21.06 19.80 22.25
N ALA A 569 -20.45 19.70 23.42
CA ALA A 569 -19.74 18.53 23.90
C ALA A 569 -20.43 17.94 25.13
N GLU A 570 -20.74 16.65 25.09
CA GLU A 570 -21.30 15.89 26.21
C GLU A 570 -20.23 14.98 26.83
N PHE A 571 -20.10 15.04 28.15
CA PHE A 571 -19.10 14.29 28.91
C PHE A 571 -19.76 13.16 29.71
N THR A 572 -19.30 11.94 29.51
CA THR A 572 -19.70 10.76 30.29
C THR A 572 -18.47 10.16 30.96
N VAL A 573 -18.52 9.98 32.27
CA VAL A 573 -17.41 9.48 33.09
C VAL A 573 -17.76 8.16 33.76
N SER A 574 -16.77 7.30 34.00
CA SER A 574 -16.89 6.06 34.76
C SER A 574 -15.99 6.05 36.00
N GLY A 575 -16.38 5.29 37.02
CA GLY A 575 -15.60 5.08 38.26
C GLY A 575 -16.31 5.47 39.56
N THR A 576 -15.78 5.03 40.70
CA THR A 576 -16.41 5.21 42.04
C THR A 576 -16.30 6.63 42.61
N MET A 577 -15.47 7.49 42.04
CA MET A 577 -15.18 8.86 42.53
C MET A 577 -15.27 9.92 41.42
N ALA A 578 -15.98 9.63 40.32
CA ALA A 578 -16.06 10.53 39.17
C ALA A 578 -17.04 11.69 39.42
N GLU A 579 -16.54 12.92 39.38
CA GLU A 579 -17.36 14.14 39.49
C GLU A 579 -17.13 15.03 38.27
N VAL A 580 -18.22 15.54 37.70
CA VAL A 580 -18.22 16.56 36.64
C VAL A 580 -18.95 17.78 37.17
N HIS A 581 -18.24 18.91 37.29
CA HIS A 581 -18.83 20.15 37.79
C HIS A 581 -18.35 21.36 37.00
N ALA A 582 -19.22 22.37 36.89
CA ALA A 582 -18.86 23.66 36.32
C ALA A 582 -18.03 24.45 37.33
N THR A 583 -16.91 25.03 36.88
CA THR A 583 -15.94 25.68 37.79
C THR A 583 -15.95 27.20 37.76
N SER A 584 -16.50 27.85 36.72
CA SER A 584 -16.50 29.30 36.57
C SER A 584 -17.59 29.80 35.62
N ASP A 585 -18.30 30.87 36.01
CA ASP A 585 -19.25 31.57 35.13
C ASP A 585 -18.55 32.56 34.18
N VAL A 586 -17.28 32.90 34.44
CA VAL A 586 -16.51 33.91 33.68
C VAL A 586 -15.74 33.28 32.52
N LYS A 587 -15.22 32.05 32.71
CA LYS A 587 -14.67 31.19 31.65
C LYS A 587 -15.28 29.80 31.86
N PRO A 588 -16.45 29.51 31.27
CA PRO A 588 -17.14 28.24 31.46
C PRO A 588 -16.22 27.06 31.14
N ALA A 589 -15.99 26.23 32.14
CA ALA A 589 -15.18 25.02 32.06
C ALA A 589 -15.85 23.91 32.86
N LEU A 590 -15.63 22.67 32.43
CA LEU A 590 -15.99 21.47 33.19
C LEU A 590 -14.74 20.86 33.77
N SER A 591 -14.73 20.60 35.08
CA SER A 591 -13.68 19.82 35.70
C SER A 591 -14.11 18.37 35.84
N ILE A 592 -13.25 17.47 35.36
CA ILE A 592 -13.37 16.02 35.48
C ILE A 592 -12.35 15.61 36.54
N SER A 593 -12.78 14.93 37.59
CA SER A 593 -11.90 14.49 38.69
C SER A 593 -12.06 13.01 38.99
N ASN A 594 -10.94 12.33 39.21
CA ASN A 594 -10.84 10.95 39.70
C ASN A 594 -11.69 9.92 38.92
N ALA A 595 -11.75 10.07 37.60
CA ALA A 595 -12.42 9.11 36.71
C ALA A 595 -11.50 7.93 36.35
N ASP A 596 -12.10 6.79 36.01
CA ASP A 596 -11.40 5.68 35.35
C ASP A 596 -11.26 5.98 33.85
N GLU A 597 -12.35 6.45 33.22
CA GLU A 597 -12.42 6.88 31.83
C GLU A 597 -13.35 8.10 31.69
N ALA A 598 -13.08 8.93 30.69
CA ALA A 598 -13.95 10.04 30.29
C ALA A 598 -14.19 10.01 28.77
N LEU A 599 -15.44 9.78 28.38
CA LEU A 599 -15.93 9.86 27.01
C LEU A 599 -16.47 11.26 26.73
N ILE A 600 -16.01 11.85 25.63
CA ILE A 600 -16.41 13.16 25.13
C ILE A 600 -17.01 12.97 23.75
N VAL A 601 -18.25 13.43 23.55
CA VAL A 601 -18.94 13.40 22.26
C VAL A 601 -19.26 14.82 21.83
N ILE A 602 -18.74 15.25 20.69
CA ILE A 602 -18.83 16.64 20.19
C ILE A 602 -19.67 16.66 18.92
N ALA A 603 -20.70 17.50 18.90
CA ALA A 603 -21.51 17.80 17.73
C ALA A 603 -21.36 19.27 17.36
N ILE A 604 -21.29 19.56 16.05
CA ILE A 604 -21.25 20.91 15.49
C ILE A 604 -22.24 20.98 14.33
N ASP A 605 -23.02 22.06 14.28
CA ASP A 605 -23.89 22.34 13.13
C ASP A 605 -24.13 23.85 12.95
N THR A 606 -24.67 24.21 11.80
CA THR A 606 -24.92 25.59 11.36
C THR A 606 -26.36 25.78 10.90
N ASN A 607 -26.75 27.05 10.71
CA ASN A 607 -28.02 27.41 10.10
C ASN A 607 -28.02 27.24 8.57
N TYR A 608 -26.89 26.87 7.96
CA TYR A 608 -26.76 26.68 6.52
C TYR A 608 -27.52 25.44 6.03
N VAL A 609 -28.32 25.63 5.00
CA VAL A 609 -29.01 24.57 4.24
C VAL A 609 -28.49 24.57 2.80
N ARG A 610 -28.43 25.75 2.17
CA ARG A 610 -27.95 25.98 0.81
C ARG A 610 -27.39 27.40 0.72
N TYR A 611 -26.70 27.72 -0.39
CA TYR A 611 -26.12 29.05 -0.62
C TYR A 611 -27.12 30.21 -0.46
N ASP A 612 -28.41 29.97 -0.67
CA ASP A 612 -29.51 30.94 -0.53
C ASP A 612 -30.53 30.60 0.57
N ASP A 613 -30.24 29.60 1.40
CA ASP A 613 -31.12 29.15 2.48
C ASP A 613 -30.36 28.96 3.80
N LEU A 614 -30.71 29.82 4.77
CA LEU A 614 -30.19 29.82 6.15
C LEU A 614 -31.29 29.52 7.18
N SER A 615 -32.37 28.82 6.78
CA SER A 615 -33.56 28.64 7.62
C SER A 615 -33.41 27.63 8.75
N ALA A 616 -32.31 26.87 8.80
CA ALA A 616 -32.11 25.85 9.84
C ALA A 616 -31.77 26.46 11.21
N ASP A 617 -32.13 25.75 12.28
CA ASP A 617 -31.67 26.07 13.64
C ASP A 617 -30.48 25.17 14.02
N PRO A 618 -29.27 25.75 14.23
CA PRO A 618 -28.10 25.00 14.70
C PRO A 618 -28.37 24.22 15.99
N ASN A 619 -29.14 24.80 16.91
CA ASN A 619 -29.43 24.17 18.21
C ASN A 619 -30.28 22.91 18.06
N GLU A 620 -31.31 22.97 17.20
CA GLU A 620 -32.16 21.81 16.91
C GLU A 620 -31.35 20.68 16.28
N LYS A 621 -30.53 20.99 15.27
CA LYS A 621 -29.69 20.00 14.59
C LYS A 621 -28.65 19.35 15.50
N VAL A 622 -27.95 20.15 16.32
CA VAL A 622 -26.99 19.65 17.32
C VAL A 622 -27.69 18.77 18.36
N THR A 623 -28.85 19.21 18.87
CA THR A 623 -29.63 18.44 19.84
C THR A 623 -30.10 17.11 19.26
N GLN A 624 -30.60 17.10 18.02
CA GLN A 624 -31.03 15.88 17.36
C GLN A 624 -29.86 14.92 17.09
N THR A 625 -28.69 15.45 16.71
CA THR A 625 -27.48 14.65 16.49
C THR A 625 -27.05 13.94 17.78
N LEU A 626 -26.99 14.67 18.90
CA LEU A 626 -26.63 14.09 20.20
C LEU A 626 -27.70 13.11 20.71
N ALA A 627 -28.99 13.38 20.46
CA ALA A 627 -30.06 12.43 20.79
C ALA A 627 -29.93 11.10 20.02
N ASN A 628 -29.44 11.10 18.78
CA ASN A 628 -29.26 9.89 17.97
C ASN A 628 -28.14 8.97 18.49
N VAL A 629 -27.18 9.52 19.24
CA VAL A 629 -26.05 8.78 19.83
C VAL A 629 -26.21 8.56 21.33
N GLN A 630 -27.27 9.09 21.93
CA GLN A 630 -27.54 8.97 23.35
C GLN A 630 -27.61 7.49 23.77
N GLY A 631 -26.80 7.12 24.76
CA GLY A 631 -26.73 5.75 25.29
C GLY A 631 -25.90 4.77 24.44
N LYS A 632 -25.33 5.18 23.31
CA LYS A 632 -24.30 4.39 22.63
C LYS A 632 -23.02 4.38 23.46
N THR A 633 -22.36 3.23 23.52
CA THR A 633 -21.02 3.11 24.13
C THR A 633 -19.95 3.60 23.16
N PHE A 634 -18.77 3.92 23.68
CA PHE A 634 -17.59 4.20 22.86
C PHE A 634 -17.33 3.08 21.84
N ASP A 635 -17.32 1.82 22.28
CA ASP A 635 -17.10 0.67 21.39
C ASP A 635 -18.14 0.55 20.27
N ALA A 636 -19.40 0.91 20.54
CA ALA A 636 -20.45 0.88 19.53
C ALA A 636 -20.25 1.95 18.45
N MET A 637 -19.89 3.18 18.85
CA MET A 637 -19.58 4.27 17.92
C MET A 637 -18.27 3.99 17.15
N LEU A 638 -17.24 3.49 17.84
CA LEU A 638 -15.96 3.11 17.22
C LEU A 638 -16.17 2.01 16.18
N LYS A 639 -16.97 0.98 16.49
CA LYS A 639 -17.28 -0.09 15.55
C LYS A 639 -17.98 0.45 14.30
N ALA A 640 -19.02 1.27 14.47
CA ALA A 640 -19.77 1.86 13.34
C ALA A 640 -18.86 2.75 12.47
N HIS A 641 -18.01 3.56 13.10
CA HIS A 641 -17.00 4.38 12.45
C HIS A 641 -16.03 3.55 11.60
N VAL A 642 -15.41 2.53 12.21
CA VAL A 642 -14.44 1.67 11.51
C VAL A 642 -15.10 0.89 10.37
N GLU A 643 -16.34 0.43 10.54
CA GLU A 643 -17.10 -0.25 9.49
C GLU A 643 -17.37 0.67 8.28
N ASP A 644 -17.80 1.93 8.48
CA ASP A 644 -17.97 2.90 7.37
C ASP A 644 -16.64 3.24 6.71
N HIS A 645 -15.63 3.61 7.50
CA HIS A 645 -14.35 4.06 6.98
C HIS A 645 -13.62 2.95 6.20
N SER A 646 -13.52 1.75 6.79
CA SER A 646 -12.81 0.62 6.16
C SER A 646 -13.51 0.10 4.91
N ALA A 647 -14.84 0.30 4.77
CA ALA A 647 -15.57 -0.04 3.55
C ALA A 647 -15.15 0.80 2.33
N LEU A 648 -14.58 1.99 2.55
CA LEU A 648 -13.99 2.83 1.51
C LEU A 648 -12.47 2.65 1.45
N PHE A 649 -11.80 2.83 2.58
CA PHE A 649 -10.34 2.80 2.62
C PHE A 649 -9.78 1.43 2.26
N GLY A 650 -10.38 0.33 2.75
CA GLY A 650 -9.93 -1.04 2.52
C GLY A 650 -10.08 -1.54 1.08
N ARG A 651 -10.68 -0.75 0.17
CA ARG A 651 -10.80 -1.09 -1.26
C ARG A 651 -9.47 -1.10 -1.99
N VAL A 652 -8.48 -0.33 -1.52
CA VAL A 652 -7.17 -0.20 -2.17
C VAL A 652 -6.05 -0.53 -1.19
N ASN A 653 -5.12 -1.36 -1.64
CA ASN A 653 -3.86 -1.61 -0.96
C ASN A 653 -2.70 -1.22 -1.88
N ILE A 654 -1.64 -0.66 -1.30
CA ILE A 654 -0.45 -0.20 -2.03
C ILE A 654 0.78 -0.64 -1.24
N SER A 655 1.70 -1.33 -1.90
CA SER A 655 3.03 -1.64 -1.36
C SER A 655 4.08 -1.35 -2.41
N LEU A 656 5.07 -0.53 -2.06
CA LEU A 656 6.08 -0.01 -2.96
C LEU A 656 7.46 -0.24 -2.34
N GLY A 657 8.02 -1.43 -2.59
CA GLY A 657 9.34 -1.83 -2.10
C GLY A 657 9.30 -2.93 -1.04
N GLU A 658 10.49 -3.29 -0.58
CA GLU A 658 10.69 -4.18 0.57
C GLU A 658 10.91 -3.31 1.81
N PRO A 659 10.27 -3.60 2.96
CA PRO A 659 10.46 -2.84 4.19
C PRO A 659 11.92 -2.79 4.59
N SER A 660 12.41 -1.60 4.87
CA SER A 660 13.73 -1.37 5.45
C SER A 660 13.62 -1.11 6.94
N SER A 661 14.75 -0.95 7.63
CA SER A 661 14.72 -0.47 9.02
C SER A 661 14.07 0.92 9.15
N ASN A 662 14.11 1.73 8.08
CA ASN A 662 13.57 3.07 8.07
C ASN A 662 12.04 3.07 7.99
N THR A 663 11.43 2.05 7.39
CA THR A 663 9.98 1.87 7.26
C THR A 663 9.23 1.88 8.61
N PHE A 664 9.91 1.55 9.70
CA PHE A 664 9.33 1.50 11.05
C PHE A 664 9.65 2.73 11.91
N LEU A 665 10.34 3.73 11.38
CA LEU A 665 10.65 4.97 12.10
C LEU A 665 9.42 5.90 12.20
N PRO A 666 9.45 6.90 13.10
CA PRO A 666 8.48 7.99 13.10
C PRO A 666 8.32 8.63 11.72
N THR A 667 7.09 9.05 11.38
CA THR A 667 6.74 9.55 10.04
C THR A 667 7.56 10.78 9.63
N ASN A 668 7.86 11.66 10.59
CA ASN A 668 8.72 12.83 10.39
C ASN A 668 10.17 12.48 10.01
N ILE A 669 10.63 11.26 10.32
CA ILE A 669 11.94 10.76 9.92
C ILE A 669 11.84 10.02 8.58
N ARG A 670 10.79 9.21 8.38
CA ARG A 670 10.58 8.41 7.15
C ARG A 670 10.54 9.26 5.87
N LYS A 671 9.99 10.47 5.96
CA LYS A 671 9.88 11.40 4.82
C LYS A 671 11.22 11.90 4.27
N ASN A 672 12.34 11.69 4.98
CA ASN A 672 13.66 12.08 4.48
C ASN A 672 14.18 11.04 3.47
N LEU A 673 13.91 11.29 2.20
CA LEU A 673 14.26 10.41 1.09
C LEU A 673 15.62 10.77 0.46
N GLU A 674 16.26 11.85 0.90
CA GLU A 674 17.52 12.35 0.33
C GLU A 674 18.76 11.61 0.88
N ASP A 675 18.59 10.71 1.85
CA ASP A 675 19.67 9.96 2.52
C ASP A 675 20.28 8.83 1.65
N GLY A 676 19.89 8.70 0.38
CA GLY A 676 20.46 7.76 -0.58
C GLY A 676 19.69 6.43 -0.68
N PRO A 677 20.35 5.31 -1.06
CA PRO A 677 19.67 4.06 -1.45
C PRO A 677 18.93 3.34 -0.30
N ASP A 678 19.13 3.76 0.94
CA ASP A 678 18.46 3.21 2.13
C ASP A 678 17.14 3.93 2.48
N ALA A 679 16.69 4.89 1.66
CA ALA A 679 15.44 5.62 1.84
C ALA A 679 14.21 4.70 1.85
N ASP A 680 13.24 5.00 2.72
CA ASP A 680 12.00 4.21 2.86
C ASP A 680 11.12 4.35 1.61
N GLN A 681 11.00 3.30 0.81
CA GLN A 681 10.15 3.31 -0.39
C GLN A 681 8.65 3.20 -0.05
N ASP A 682 8.30 2.61 1.10
CA ASP A 682 6.90 2.49 1.50
C ASP A 682 6.32 3.85 1.97
N ILE A 683 7.12 4.92 2.11
CA ILE A 683 6.58 6.26 2.39
C ILE A 683 5.75 6.80 1.22
N PHE A 684 6.04 6.40 -0.03
CA PHE A 684 5.23 6.79 -1.18
C PHE A 684 3.86 6.09 -1.14
N ALA A 685 3.82 4.85 -0.66
CA ALA A 685 2.57 4.13 -0.41
C ALA A 685 1.78 4.78 0.73
N LEU A 686 2.45 5.13 1.84
CA LEU A 686 1.83 5.87 2.95
C LEU A 686 1.27 7.22 2.49
N TYR A 687 2.01 7.98 1.67
CA TYR A 687 1.56 9.27 1.16
C TYR A 687 0.29 9.14 0.31
N ALA A 688 0.25 8.16 -0.61
CA ALA A 688 -0.92 7.91 -1.42
C ALA A 688 -2.14 7.44 -0.59
N GLN A 689 -1.91 6.55 0.39
CA GLN A 689 -2.97 6.14 1.32
C GLN A 689 -3.43 7.31 2.20
N TYR A 690 -2.53 8.22 2.59
CA TYR A 690 -2.88 9.41 3.36
C TYR A 690 -3.75 10.37 2.55
N GLY A 691 -3.46 10.58 1.26
CA GLY A 691 -4.37 11.36 0.40
C GLY A 691 -5.75 10.72 0.24
N ARG A 692 -5.84 9.38 0.13
CA ARG A 692 -7.15 8.69 0.15
C ARG A 692 -7.90 8.90 1.46
N TYR A 693 -7.20 8.76 2.59
CA TYR A 693 -7.74 9.04 3.92
C TYR A 693 -8.25 10.48 4.02
N LEU A 694 -7.44 11.46 3.63
CA LEU A 694 -7.80 12.88 3.67
C LEU A 694 -9.09 13.12 2.88
N GLY A 695 -9.21 12.54 1.68
CA GLY A 695 -10.40 12.64 0.83
C GLY A 695 -11.67 12.10 1.51
N ILE A 696 -11.58 10.91 2.11
CA ILE A 696 -12.70 10.31 2.87
C ILE A 696 -13.05 11.20 4.07
N ALA A 697 -12.05 11.77 4.74
CA ALA A 697 -12.22 12.56 5.95
C ALA A 697 -12.71 14.00 5.68
N SER A 698 -12.57 14.54 4.46
CA SER A 698 -12.92 15.92 4.13
C SER A 698 -13.96 16.10 3.03
N SER A 699 -14.54 15.03 2.48
CA SER A 699 -15.61 15.18 1.48
C SER A 699 -16.57 13.98 1.44
N ARG A 700 -17.61 13.99 2.28
CA ARG A 700 -18.67 12.96 2.31
C ARG A 700 -20.01 13.59 2.71
N ASN A 701 -21.03 13.50 1.86
CA ASN A 701 -22.40 13.97 2.15
C ASN A 701 -22.51 15.44 2.62
N THR A 702 -21.68 16.33 2.09
CA THR A 702 -21.63 17.76 2.49
C THR A 702 -21.01 18.66 1.40
N GLU A 703 -20.08 19.57 1.72
CA GLU A 703 -19.28 20.38 0.79
C GLU A 703 -18.04 19.62 0.26
N PRO A 704 -17.53 20.00 -0.92
CA PRO A 704 -16.27 19.46 -1.41
C PRO A 704 -15.09 19.96 -0.56
N SER A 705 -14.00 19.21 -0.56
CA SER A 705 -12.76 19.66 0.10
C SER A 705 -12.25 20.97 -0.49
N ASN A 706 -12.08 21.99 0.36
CA ASN A 706 -11.52 23.28 -0.03
C ASN A 706 -9.97 23.24 -0.07
N LEU A 707 -9.32 24.40 -0.19
CA LEU A 707 -7.86 24.52 -0.22
C LEU A 707 -7.12 23.86 0.98
N GLN A 708 -7.79 23.68 2.12
CA GLN A 708 -7.26 23.02 3.31
C GLN A 708 -8.08 21.79 3.71
N GLY A 709 -8.88 21.24 2.80
CA GLY A 709 -9.82 20.15 3.07
C GLY A 709 -10.99 20.66 3.90
N ILE A 710 -10.91 20.46 5.21
CA ILE A 710 -11.80 21.02 6.23
C ILE A 710 -11.02 21.46 7.49
N TRP A 711 -9.68 21.52 7.43
CA TRP A 711 -8.83 21.76 8.61
C TRP A 711 -8.20 23.15 8.56
N ASN A 712 -8.77 24.06 9.34
CA ASN A 712 -8.35 25.47 9.38
C ASN A 712 -8.48 26.01 10.81
N GLN A 713 -7.49 26.77 11.26
CA GLN A 713 -7.47 27.40 12.59
C GLN A 713 -7.71 28.92 12.57
N ALA A 714 -7.82 29.53 11.38
CA ALA A 714 -7.89 30.97 11.21
C ALA A 714 -9.30 31.46 10.85
N LEU A 715 -9.59 32.73 11.13
CA LEU A 715 -10.78 33.43 10.60
C LEU A 715 -10.52 34.08 9.23
N SER A 716 -9.25 34.20 8.84
CA SER A 716 -8.82 34.75 7.55
C SER A 716 -7.62 33.95 7.04
N PRO A 717 -7.80 32.68 6.66
CA PRO A 717 -6.73 31.85 6.12
C PRO A 717 -6.21 32.38 4.77
N ASP A 718 -5.00 31.95 4.37
CA ASP A 718 -4.44 32.31 3.07
C ASP A 718 -5.36 31.88 1.93
N TRP A 719 -5.51 32.78 0.94
CA TRP A 719 -6.47 32.66 -0.17
C TRP A 719 -7.93 32.37 0.29
N GLY A 720 -8.24 32.70 1.54
CA GLY A 720 -9.54 32.48 2.16
C GLY A 720 -9.91 31.01 2.38
N SER A 721 -8.97 30.08 2.15
CA SER A 721 -9.24 28.63 2.13
C SER A 721 -10.51 28.30 1.32
N LYS A 722 -10.68 28.99 0.19
CA LYS A 722 -11.85 28.94 -0.71
C LYS A 722 -11.80 27.72 -1.64
N HIS A 723 -12.68 27.69 -2.63
CA HIS A 723 -12.55 26.81 -3.80
C HIS A 723 -11.89 27.58 -4.94
N THR A 724 -10.58 27.41 -5.09
CA THR A 724 -9.85 27.89 -6.27
C THR A 724 -9.95 26.87 -7.39
N VAL A 725 -10.62 27.25 -8.46
CA VAL A 725 -11.10 26.37 -9.54
C VAL A 725 -10.35 26.58 -10.85
N ASN A 726 -9.12 27.07 -10.80
CA ASN A 726 -8.19 27.15 -11.92
C ASN A 726 -7.01 26.14 -11.83
N ILE A 727 -7.05 25.22 -10.86
CA ILE A 727 -6.20 24.03 -10.73
C ILE A 727 -6.51 23.29 -9.41
N ASN A 728 -6.68 24.01 -8.29
CA ASN A 728 -6.62 23.41 -6.95
C ASN A 728 -7.81 22.50 -6.66
N GLN A 729 -9.04 22.95 -6.91
CA GLN A 729 -10.23 22.14 -6.70
C GLN A 729 -10.26 20.91 -7.62
N GLN A 730 -9.73 21.05 -8.83
CA GLN A 730 -9.56 19.94 -9.76
C GLN A 730 -8.52 18.95 -9.25
N MET A 731 -7.39 19.44 -8.75
CA MET A 731 -6.35 18.61 -8.13
C MET A 731 -6.87 17.84 -6.92
N ASN A 732 -7.75 18.46 -6.11
CA ASN A 732 -8.44 17.81 -4.99
C ASN A 732 -9.28 16.59 -5.42
N SER A 733 -9.55 16.43 -6.72
CA SER A 733 -10.47 15.40 -7.23
C SER A 733 -9.77 14.33 -8.08
N TRP A 734 -8.48 14.49 -8.43
CA TRP A 734 -7.80 13.60 -9.38
C TRP A 734 -7.68 12.16 -8.91
N PHE A 735 -7.42 11.94 -7.62
CA PHE A 735 -7.16 10.61 -7.07
C PHE A 735 -8.43 9.76 -6.87
N ALA A 736 -9.61 10.39 -6.80
CA ALA A 736 -10.82 9.75 -6.29
C ALA A 736 -11.28 8.56 -7.15
N GLU A 737 -11.31 8.75 -8.47
CA GLU A 737 -11.65 7.68 -9.41
C GLU A 737 -10.56 6.60 -9.46
N PRO A 738 -9.27 6.90 -9.76
CA PRO A 738 -8.22 5.88 -9.88
C PRO A 738 -8.01 5.05 -8.61
N LEU A 739 -8.18 5.67 -7.44
CA LEU A 739 -7.95 5.05 -6.13
C LEU A 739 -9.24 4.69 -5.38
N ASN A 740 -10.32 4.50 -6.14
CA ASN A 740 -11.53 3.79 -5.73
C ASN A 740 -12.25 4.37 -4.50
N VAL A 741 -12.39 5.69 -4.46
CA VAL A 741 -13.13 6.46 -3.46
C VAL A 741 -13.97 7.54 -4.14
N ALA A 742 -14.63 7.20 -5.25
CA ALA A 742 -15.41 8.12 -6.07
C ALA A 742 -16.54 8.83 -5.31
N GLU A 743 -17.02 8.24 -4.22
CA GLU A 743 -17.99 8.85 -3.31
C GLU A 743 -17.51 10.18 -2.70
N THR A 744 -16.20 10.45 -2.70
CA THR A 744 -15.67 11.75 -2.26
C THR A 744 -15.90 12.88 -3.29
N LEU A 745 -16.41 12.56 -4.48
CA LEU A 745 -16.76 13.55 -5.51
C LEU A 745 -18.22 13.99 -5.43
N ASP A 746 -19.08 13.28 -4.69
CA ASP A 746 -20.50 13.59 -4.62
C ASP A 746 -20.78 15.06 -4.22
N PRO A 747 -20.09 15.62 -3.21
CA PRO A 747 -20.20 17.05 -2.87
C PRO A 747 -19.85 18.02 -4.02
N LEU A 748 -18.90 17.64 -4.88
CA LEU A 748 -18.47 18.49 -5.99
C LEU A 748 -19.60 18.66 -7.02
N TRP A 749 -20.43 17.64 -7.23
CA TRP A 749 -21.56 17.71 -8.16
C TRP A 749 -22.62 18.70 -7.69
N SER A 750 -22.90 18.72 -6.38
CA SER A 750 -23.81 19.69 -5.76
C SER A 750 -23.26 21.09 -5.90
N MET A 751 -21.99 21.32 -5.55
CA MET A 751 -21.35 22.62 -5.69
C MET A 751 -21.41 23.12 -7.14
N ILE A 752 -21.05 22.30 -8.13
CA ILE A 752 -21.08 22.70 -9.55
C ILE A 752 -22.51 23.04 -9.99
N SER A 753 -23.51 22.28 -9.56
CA SER A 753 -24.91 22.53 -9.90
C SER A 753 -25.39 23.88 -9.37
N GLU A 754 -25.04 24.21 -8.13
CA GLU A 754 -25.39 25.48 -7.49
C GLU A 754 -24.59 26.66 -8.06
N VAL A 755 -23.31 26.47 -8.38
CA VAL A 755 -22.51 27.45 -9.14
C VAL A 755 -23.15 27.71 -10.50
N ALA A 756 -23.67 26.69 -11.18
CA ALA A 756 -24.35 26.87 -12.46
C ALA A 756 -25.67 27.65 -12.32
N GLU A 757 -26.39 27.54 -11.20
CA GLU A 757 -27.57 28.36 -10.92
C GLU A 757 -27.20 29.84 -10.81
N ARG A 758 -26.18 30.18 -10.02
CA ARG A 758 -25.70 31.56 -9.89
C ARG A 758 -25.01 32.07 -11.16
N GLY A 759 -24.25 31.20 -11.82
CA GLY A 759 -23.51 31.48 -13.04
C GLY A 759 -24.38 31.83 -14.24
N LYS A 760 -25.67 31.46 -14.26
CA LYS A 760 -26.64 31.94 -15.25
C LYS A 760 -26.88 33.45 -15.14
N ILE A 761 -26.93 33.96 -13.91
CA ILE A 761 -27.14 35.38 -13.63
C ILE A 761 -25.91 36.16 -14.09
N ASP A 762 -24.71 35.67 -13.76
CA ASP A 762 -23.44 36.27 -14.18
C ASP A 762 -23.23 36.23 -15.70
N ALA A 763 -23.58 35.10 -16.36
CA ALA A 763 -23.55 35.01 -17.82
C ALA A 763 -24.40 36.10 -18.50
N LEU A 764 -25.59 36.37 -17.94
CA LEU A 764 -26.46 37.43 -18.44
C LEU A 764 -25.93 38.83 -18.12
N GLU A 765 -25.55 39.08 -16.87
CA GLU A 765 -25.24 40.44 -16.40
C GLU A 765 -23.84 40.92 -16.82
N THR A 766 -22.86 40.02 -16.83
CA THR A 766 -21.46 40.34 -17.17
C THR A 766 -21.22 40.24 -18.67
N TYR A 767 -21.83 39.26 -19.36
CA TYR A 767 -21.55 38.99 -20.77
C TYR A 767 -22.72 39.28 -21.72
N ASN A 768 -23.91 39.64 -21.21
CA ASN A 768 -25.14 39.78 -22.00
C ASN A 768 -25.50 38.51 -22.79
N ILE A 769 -25.20 37.33 -22.21
CA ILE A 769 -25.49 36.03 -22.80
C ILE A 769 -26.59 35.36 -21.97
N SER A 770 -27.76 35.16 -22.58
CA SER A 770 -28.94 34.59 -21.90
C SER A 770 -28.95 33.06 -21.87
N ARG A 771 -28.07 32.39 -22.62
CA ARG A 771 -27.97 30.93 -22.67
C ARG A 771 -26.77 30.45 -21.86
N GLY A 772 -26.96 29.34 -21.15
CA GLY A 772 -25.88 28.73 -20.39
C GLY A 772 -25.52 29.43 -19.09
N TRP A 773 -24.31 29.18 -18.60
CA TRP A 773 -23.80 29.64 -17.31
C TRP A 773 -22.28 29.77 -17.36
N VAL A 774 -21.70 30.55 -16.45
CA VAL A 774 -20.26 30.80 -16.34
C VAL A 774 -19.82 30.89 -14.88
N CYS A 775 -18.52 30.69 -14.65
CA CYS A 775 -17.83 30.99 -13.39
C CYS A 775 -16.37 31.29 -13.71
N HIS A 776 -15.70 31.98 -12.81
CA HIS A 776 -14.30 32.40 -12.95
C HIS A 776 -13.38 31.60 -12.02
N HIS A 777 -12.18 32.08 -11.70
CA HIS A 777 -11.13 31.27 -11.05
C HIS A 777 -11.42 30.86 -9.59
N ASN A 778 -12.40 31.46 -8.93
CA ASN A 778 -12.71 31.24 -7.51
C ASN A 778 -14.22 31.16 -7.24
N THR A 779 -14.61 30.30 -6.31
CA THR A 779 -15.93 30.26 -5.70
C THR A 779 -15.87 29.87 -4.21
N GLY A 780 -17.01 29.83 -3.53
CA GLY A 780 -17.10 29.57 -2.09
C GLY A 780 -18.48 29.03 -1.68
N ILE A 781 -18.77 29.09 -0.38
CA ILE A 781 -20.04 28.59 0.19
C ILE A 781 -21.29 29.31 -0.36
N TRP A 782 -21.12 30.58 -0.77
CA TRP A 782 -22.19 31.40 -1.35
C TRP A 782 -22.34 31.19 -2.86
N ARG A 783 -21.47 30.38 -3.49
CA ARG A 783 -21.49 30.03 -4.93
C ARG A 783 -21.33 31.22 -5.88
N ASP A 784 -20.65 32.26 -5.42
CA ASP A 784 -20.31 33.42 -6.25
C ASP A 784 -19.55 32.98 -7.50
N SER A 785 -19.92 33.53 -8.66
CA SER A 785 -19.33 33.17 -9.95
C SER A 785 -18.52 34.30 -10.58
N ALA A 786 -18.73 35.56 -10.18
CA ALA A 786 -18.10 36.75 -10.71
C ALA A 786 -16.56 36.77 -10.53
N PRO A 787 -15.81 37.44 -11.42
CA PRO A 787 -14.35 37.49 -11.36
C PRO A 787 -13.87 38.37 -10.21
N ILE A 788 -12.91 37.90 -9.42
CA ILE A 788 -12.42 38.59 -8.21
C ILE A 788 -10.91 38.86 -8.24
N ASP A 789 -10.40 39.50 -7.20
CA ASP A 789 -8.99 39.84 -6.94
C ASP A 789 -8.43 40.90 -7.92
N ALA A 790 -8.13 40.52 -9.16
CA ALA A 790 -7.70 41.42 -10.22
C ALA A 790 -7.90 40.76 -11.59
N ALA A 791 -8.09 41.55 -12.65
CA ALA A 791 -8.29 41.04 -13.99
C ALA A 791 -7.11 40.18 -14.48
N PHE A 792 -5.90 40.44 -13.95
CA PHE A 792 -4.69 39.67 -14.26
C PHE A 792 -4.80 38.17 -13.90
N TYR A 793 -5.57 37.82 -12.88
CA TYR A 793 -5.73 36.42 -12.43
C TYR A 793 -7.17 35.93 -12.59
N GLY A 794 -8.13 36.80 -12.26
CA GLY A 794 -9.50 36.41 -12.00
C GLY A 794 -10.46 36.58 -13.15
N PHE A 795 -10.12 37.33 -14.21
CA PHE A 795 -11.00 37.45 -15.38
C PHE A 795 -10.81 36.28 -16.35
N TRP A 796 -10.99 35.06 -15.81
CA TRP A 796 -10.79 33.79 -16.50
C TRP A 796 -12.07 32.94 -16.48
N PRO A 797 -12.99 33.08 -17.46
CA PRO A 797 -14.30 32.44 -17.46
C PRO A 797 -14.30 30.96 -17.91
N TYR A 798 -13.19 30.23 -17.73
CA TYR A 798 -13.02 28.86 -18.23
C TYR A 798 -12.94 27.78 -17.15
N ALA A 799 -12.97 28.18 -15.88
CA ALA A 799 -12.99 27.26 -14.74
C ALA A 799 -14.09 26.18 -14.81
N PRO A 800 -15.35 26.51 -15.20
CA PRO A 800 -16.40 25.51 -15.37
C PRO A 800 -16.04 24.37 -16.33
N ALA A 801 -15.36 24.66 -17.43
CA ALA A 801 -15.02 23.63 -18.42
C ALA A 801 -14.08 22.59 -17.82
N TRP A 802 -13.16 23.03 -16.95
CA TRP A 802 -12.27 22.13 -16.23
C TRP A 802 -13.01 21.37 -15.11
N LEU A 803 -13.87 22.03 -14.34
CA LEU A 803 -14.70 21.35 -13.33
C LEU A 803 -15.55 20.23 -13.95
N LEU A 804 -16.18 20.48 -15.10
CA LEU A 804 -17.01 19.50 -15.80
C LEU A 804 -16.20 18.34 -16.39
N GLN A 805 -14.88 18.48 -16.58
CA GLN A 805 -14.03 17.34 -16.91
C GLN A 805 -14.17 16.23 -15.86
N HIS A 806 -14.28 16.57 -14.58
CA HIS A 806 -14.45 15.57 -13.53
C HIS A 806 -15.78 14.82 -13.63
N MET A 807 -16.86 15.47 -14.09
CA MET A 807 -18.13 14.80 -14.35
C MET A 807 -18.01 13.81 -15.53
N TYR A 808 -17.25 14.19 -16.56
CA TYR A 808 -16.94 13.26 -17.65
C TYR A 808 -16.11 12.07 -17.14
N GLU A 809 -15.07 12.33 -16.34
CA GLU A 809 -14.23 11.28 -15.77
C GLU A 809 -15.03 10.32 -14.89
N HIS A 810 -15.92 10.82 -14.04
CA HIS A 810 -16.81 9.99 -13.22
C HIS A 810 -17.61 8.99 -14.07
N TYR A 811 -18.18 9.48 -15.20
CA TYR A 811 -18.82 8.61 -16.17
C TYR A 811 -17.81 7.67 -16.86
N ALA A 812 -16.65 8.15 -17.29
CA ALA A 812 -15.65 7.35 -18.00
C ALA A 812 -15.12 6.17 -17.15
N PHE A 813 -15.04 6.32 -15.83
CA PHE A 813 -14.66 5.25 -14.90
C PHE A 813 -15.79 4.26 -14.60
N ASN A 814 -17.04 4.60 -14.89
CA ASN A 814 -18.20 3.70 -14.80
C ASN A 814 -19.25 4.05 -15.87
N PRO A 815 -18.98 3.71 -17.16
CA PRO A 815 -19.78 4.20 -18.29
C PRO A 815 -21.11 3.47 -18.43
N ASP A 816 -22.06 3.80 -17.57
CA ASP A 816 -23.44 3.33 -17.66
C ASP A 816 -24.29 4.34 -18.45
N PRO A 817 -24.68 4.03 -19.71
CA PRO A 817 -25.46 4.94 -20.54
C PRO A 817 -26.88 5.20 -19.99
N GLN A 818 -27.35 4.40 -19.03
CA GLN A 818 -28.64 4.60 -18.35
C GLN A 818 -28.51 5.37 -17.03
N SER A 819 -27.31 5.83 -16.67
CA SER A 819 -27.05 6.52 -15.42
C SER A 819 -27.89 7.80 -15.28
N SER A 820 -28.58 7.95 -14.15
CA SER A 820 -29.30 9.17 -13.81
C SER A 820 -28.36 10.37 -13.65
N PHE A 821 -27.12 10.14 -13.18
CA PHE A 821 -26.10 11.17 -13.08
C PHE A 821 -25.77 11.76 -14.45
N LEU A 822 -25.55 10.90 -15.46
CA LEU A 822 -25.30 11.33 -16.84
C LEU A 822 -26.46 12.18 -17.36
N LYS A 823 -27.68 11.64 -17.28
CA LYS A 823 -28.88 12.24 -17.91
C LYS A 823 -29.34 13.52 -17.21
N ASN A 824 -29.34 13.54 -15.88
CA ASN A 824 -29.99 14.60 -15.11
C ASN A 824 -29.01 15.63 -14.54
N THR A 825 -27.71 15.33 -14.48
CA THR A 825 -26.70 16.20 -13.88
C THR A 825 -25.61 16.56 -14.88
N ALA A 826 -24.79 15.60 -15.32
CA ALA A 826 -23.61 15.89 -16.13
C ALA A 826 -23.95 16.49 -17.50
N TYR A 827 -24.85 15.85 -18.26
CA TYR A 827 -25.22 16.33 -19.60
C TYR A 827 -25.88 17.72 -19.59
N PRO A 828 -26.90 18.01 -18.76
CA PRO A 828 -27.50 19.34 -18.70
C PRO A 828 -26.50 20.45 -18.36
N LEU A 829 -25.56 20.20 -17.46
CA LEU A 829 -24.54 21.19 -17.08
C LEU A 829 -23.54 21.44 -18.21
N MET A 830 -23.06 20.38 -18.88
CA MET A 830 -22.16 20.47 -20.04
C MET A 830 -22.83 21.14 -21.24
N LYS A 831 -24.09 20.80 -21.52
CA LYS A 831 -24.89 21.44 -22.56
C LYS A 831 -25.03 22.94 -22.27
N GLY A 832 -25.46 23.30 -21.05
CA GLY A 832 -25.59 24.70 -20.65
C GLY A 832 -24.29 25.47 -20.80
N LEU A 833 -23.16 24.93 -20.34
CA LEU A 833 -21.88 25.60 -20.50
C LEU A 833 -21.46 25.72 -21.97
N SER A 834 -21.73 24.69 -22.78
CA SER A 834 -21.46 24.72 -24.22
C SER A 834 -22.30 25.78 -24.94
N GLU A 835 -23.56 25.96 -24.57
CA GLU A 835 -24.42 27.04 -25.10
C GLU A 835 -23.85 28.43 -24.81
N PHE A 836 -23.31 28.65 -23.60
CA PHE A 836 -22.62 29.89 -23.26
C PHE A 836 -21.44 30.14 -24.21
N TYR A 837 -20.58 29.15 -24.43
CA TYR A 837 -19.41 29.33 -25.31
C TYR A 837 -19.77 29.47 -26.79
N MET A 838 -20.87 28.88 -27.26
CA MET A 838 -21.36 29.12 -28.61
C MET A 838 -21.69 30.59 -28.87
N ASP A 839 -22.15 31.33 -27.84
CA ASP A 839 -22.46 32.76 -27.93
C ASP A 839 -21.28 33.65 -27.52
N PHE A 840 -20.39 33.14 -26.69
CA PHE A 840 -19.26 33.89 -26.16
C PHE A 840 -18.08 33.97 -27.13
N LEU A 841 -17.78 32.86 -27.84
CA LEU A 841 -16.62 32.77 -28.72
C LEU A 841 -16.76 33.67 -29.96
N VAL A 842 -15.64 34.21 -30.43
CA VAL A 842 -15.61 35.18 -31.54
C VAL A 842 -14.65 34.73 -32.63
N GLU A 843 -14.98 35.03 -33.89
CA GLU A 843 -14.07 34.81 -35.01
C GLU A 843 -12.94 35.84 -34.98
N ALA A 844 -11.69 35.38 -34.99
CA ALA A 844 -10.53 36.26 -34.98
C ALA A 844 -10.38 36.99 -36.33
N PRO A 845 -10.08 38.31 -36.35
CA PRO A 845 -9.79 39.03 -37.58
C PRO A 845 -8.64 38.38 -38.38
N LEU A 846 -8.75 38.31 -39.71
CA LEU A 846 -7.76 37.62 -40.57
C LEU A 846 -6.38 38.25 -40.56
N ASP A 847 -6.27 39.52 -40.21
CA ASP A 847 -5.00 40.23 -40.01
C ASP A 847 -4.35 39.93 -38.66
N VAL A 848 -5.12 39.44 -37.68
CA VAL A 848 -4.64 38.97 -36.37
C VAL A 848 -4.37 37.46 -36.36
N GLU A 849 -5.27 36.67 -36.96
CA GLU A 849 -5.16 35.21 -37.07
C GLU A 849 -5.51 34.78 -38.51
N PRO A 850 -4.50 34.53 -39.37
CA PRO A 850 -4.70 34.29 -40.81
C PRO A 850 -5.58 33.10 -41.17
N ASN A 851 -5.78 32.16 -40.25
CA ASN A 851 -6.62 30.97 -40.47
C ASN A 851 -8.10 31.20 -40.12
N GLY A 852 -8.48 32.37 -39.58
CA GLY A 852 -9.87 32.67 -39.24
C GLY A 852 -10.47 31.74 -38.18
N TYR A 853 -9.65 31.30 -37.22
CA TYR A 853 -10.11 30.46 -36.12
C TYR A 853 -11.14 31.20 -35.26
N ILE A 854 -12.04 30.43 -34.65
CA ILE A 854 -12.88 30.93 -33.57
C ILE A 854 -12.09 30.82 -32.28
N VAL A 855 -12.05 31.91 -31.51
CA VAL A 855 -11.16 32.04 -30.35
C VAL A 855 -11.89 32.52 -29.10
N PRO A 856 -11.42 32.07 -27.93
CA PRO A 856 -11.74 32.72 -26.66
C PRO A 856 -11.16 34.15 -26.59
N ASN A 857 -11.99 35.15 -26.31
CA ASN A 857 -11.60 36.55 -26.05
C ASN A 857 -12.66 37.24 -25.17
N PRO A 858 -12.36 37.62 -23.91
CA PRO A 858 -11.08 37.51 -23.19
C PRO A 858 -10.58 36.07 -23.00
N SER A 859 -9.26 35.94 -22.89
CA SER A 859 -8.54 34.70 -22.61
C SER A 859 -7.28 35.02 -21.81
N MET A 860 -6.77 34.05 -21.07
CA MET A 860 -5.46 34.13 -20.42
C MET A 860 -4.92 32.73 -20.15
N SER A 861 -3.65 32.65 -19.74
CA SER A 861 -3.12 31.43 -19.14
C SER A 861 -2.97 31.64 -17.64
N SER A 862 -3.89 31.10 -16.84
CA SER A 862 -3.85 31.27 -15.38
C SER A 862 -2.57 30.67 -14.81
N GLU A 863 -1.70 31.38 -14.09
CA GLU A 863 -1.69 32.81 -13.71
C GLU A 863 -0.45 33.54 -14.30
N HIS A 864 -0.05 33.16 -15.50
CA HIS A 864 1.18 33.60 -16.15
C HIS A 864 0.98 34.91 -16.94
N GLY A 865 1.83 35.90 -16.67
CA GLY A 865 1.87 37.15 -17.42
C GLY A 865 2.54 36.98 -18.79
N ILE A 866 2.05 37.72 -19.77
CA ILE A 866 2.59 37.80 -21.15
C ILE A 866 3.83 38.70 -21.18
N GLY A 867 3.90 39.70 -20.31
CA GLY A 867 5.00 40.65 -20.22
C GLY A 867 4.60 41.96 -19.55
N ASN A 868 5.55 42.89 -19.48
CA ASN A 868 5.33 44.22 -18.93
C ASN A 868 5.00 45.23 -20.05
N TYR A 869 3.84 45.87 -19.94
CA TYR A 869 3.32 46.89 -20.84
C TYR A 869 3.02 48.15 -20.03
N ASN A 870 3.66 49.28 -20.36
CA ASN A 870 3.53 50.55 -19.61
C ASN A 870 3.73 50.38 -18.08
N ASP A 871 4.80 49.72 -17.67
CA ASP A 871 5.15 49.41 -16.28
C ASP A 871 4.14 48.49 -15.55
N THR A 872 3.16 47.92 -16.26
CA THR A 872 2.15 47.01 -15.72
C THR A 872 2.29 45.62 -16.32
N ASN A 873 2.27 44.58 -15.49
CA ASN A 873 2.25 43.21 -15.97
C ASN A 873 0.85 42.87 -16.48
N VAL A 874 0.75 42.29 -17.68
CA VAL A 874 -0.54 41.92 -18.29
C VAL A 874 -0.61 40.43 -18.57
N SER A 875 -1.80 39.84 -18.47
CA SER A 875 -2.04 38.41 -18.74
C SER A 875 -3.18 38.15 -19.74
N LEU A 876 -4.07 39.13 -19.93
CA LEU A 876 -5.23 39.02 -20.80
C LEU A 876 -4.84 39.15 -22.28
N THR A 877 -5.39 38.26 -23.09
CA THR A 877 -5.20 38.18 -24.54
C THR A 877 -6.37 37.41 -25.18
N TYR A 878 -6.16 36.83 -26.36
CA TYR A 878 -7.07 35.88 -26.98
C TYR A 878 -6.44 34.49 -27.11
N GLY A 879 -7.27 33.45 -27.11
CA GLY A 879 -6.90 32.14 -27.63
C GLY A 879 -5.76 31.41 -26.91
N SER A 880 -5.65 31.51 -25.58
CA SER A 880 -4.66 30.73 -24.83
C SER A 880 -4.82 29.22 -25.06
N THR A 881 -3.71 28.47 -24.92
CA THR A 881 -3.72 27.03 -25.19
C THR A 881 -4.57 26.25 -24.20
N ILE A 882 -4.60 26.66 -22.92
CA ILE A 882 -5.46 26.03 -21.91
C ILE A 882 -6.94 26.21 -22.26
N ASP A 883 -7.37 27.42 -22.61
CA ASP A 883 -8.79 27.71 -22.90
C ASP A 883 -9.27 26.91 -24.11
N ASN A 884 -8.49 26.89 -25.20
CA ASN A 884 -8.81 26.08 -26.37
C ASN A 884 -8.81 24.57 -26.07
N SER A 885 -7.94 24.10 -25.17
CA SER A 885 -7.90 22.68 -24.78
C SER A 885 -9.12 22.31 -23.94
N LEU A 886 -9.49 23.13 -22.97
CA LEU A 886 -10.68 22.95 -22.14
C LEU A 886 -11.96 22.94 -22.99
N LEU A 887 -12.08 23.88 -23.93
CA LEU A 887 -13.23 23.94 -24.83
C LEU A 887 -13.31 22.74 -25.77
N ARG A 888 -12.16 22.25 -26.27
CA ARG A 888 -12.13 21.00 -27.06
C ARG A 888 -12.68 19.81 -26.27
N ASP A 889 -12.25 19.64 -25.03
CA ASP A 889 -12.73 18.55 -24.18
C ASP A 889 -14.21 18.72 -23.84
N LEU A 890 -14.63 19.91 -23.40
CA LEU A 890 -16.04 20.21 -23.12
C LEU A 890 -16.93 19.90 -24.32
N PHE A 891 -16.58 20.38 -25.50
CA PHE A 891 -17.38 20.19 -26.71
C PHE A 891 -17.41 18.72 -27.14
N ASN A 892 -16.26 18.03 -27.06
CA ASN A 892 -16.19 16.61 -27.39
C ASN A 892 -17.03 15.76 -26.43
N HIS A 893 -16.92 15.98 -25.12
CA HIS A 893 -17.70 15.27 -24.11
C HIS A 893 -19.20 15.56 -24.22
N THR A 894 -19.57 16.82 -24.50
CA THR A 894 -20.98 17.19 -24.71
C THR A 894 -21.58 16.48 -25.92
N VAL A 895 -20.84 16.41 -27.03
CA VAL A 895 -21.26 15.68 -28.25
C VAL A 895 -21.37 14.18 -27.98
N GLU A 896 -20.41 13.61 -27.25
CA GLU A 896 -20.42 12.21 -26.87
C GLU A 896 -21.64 11.87 -26.00
N PHE A 897 -21.92 12.66 -24.97
CA PHE A 897 -23.07 12.46 -24.09
C PHE A 897 -24.41 12.64 -24.82
N ALA A 898 -24.52 13.65 -25.70
CA ALA A 898 -25.70 13.80 -26.56
C ALA A 898 -25.93 12.56 -27.43
N THR A 899 -24.85 12.00 -27.98
CA THR A 899 -24.89 10.78 -28.81
C THR A 899 -25.30 9.56 -28.00
N ILE A 900 -24.71 9.35 -26.81
CA ILE A 900 -25.04 8.24 -25.90
C ILE A 900 -26.51 8.29 -25.48
N LEU A 901 -27.00 9.48 -25.15
CA LEU A 901 -28.39 9.70 -24.72
C LEU A 901 -29.39 9.71 -25.89
N GLY A 902 -28.92 9.82 -27.14
CA GLY A 902 -29.75 9.92 -28.33
C GLY A 902 -30.58 11.22 -28.39
N VAL A 903 -30.02 12.34 -27.91
CA VAL A 903 -30.68 13.65 -27.83
C VAL A 903 -29.89 14.73 -28.57
N ASP A 904 -30.54 15.85 -28.89
CA ASP A 904 -29.87 17.10 -29.31
C ASP A 904 -28.90 16.96 -30.51
N SER A 905 -29.20 16.08 -31.48
CA SER A 905 -28.31 15.77 -32.61
C SER A 905 -27.86 16.99 -33.45
N GLU A 906 -28.75 17.96 -33.68
CA GLU A 906 -28.40 19.20 -34.42
C GLU A 906 -27.44 20.08 -33.60
N PHE A 907 -27.71 20.24 -32.30
CA PHE A 907 -26.82 20.95 -31.39
C PHE A 907 -25.43 20.29 -31.34
N ALA A 908 -25.38 18.96 -31.22
CA ALA A 908 -24.13 18.21 -31.24
C ALA A 908 -23.35 18.39 -32.55
N ALA A 909 -24.03 18.40 -33.71
CA ALA A 909 -23.39 18.66 -35.00
C ALA A 909 -22.81 20.09 -35.11
N ASN A 910 -23.55 21.09 -34.64
CA ASN A 910 -23.09 22.48 -34.60
C ASN A 910 -21.88 22.63 -33.65
N LEU A 911 -21.95 21.99 -32.49
CA LEU A 911 -20.86 22.01 -31.50
C LEU A 911 -19.60 21.31 -32.01
N SER A 912 -19.74 20.18 -32.72
CA SER A 912 -18.62 19.51 -33.39
C SER A 912 -17.98 20.41 -34.44
N THR A 913 -18.78 21.13 -35.23
CA THR A 913 -18.27 22.07 -36.24
C THR A 913 -17.51 23.23 -35.59
N LEU A 914 -18.05 23.77 -34.49
CA LEU A 914 -17.40 24.83 -33.72
C LEU A 914 -16.06 24.36 -33.12
N LYS A 915 -16.03 23.14 -32.54
CA LYS A 915 -14.81 22.52 -31.99
C LYS A 915 -13.68 22.46 -33.01
N ASP A 916 -13.98 22.09 -34.25
CA ASP A 916 -12.99 21.97 -35.33
C ASP A 916 -12.45 23.32 -35.83
N ARG A 917 -13.08 24.43 -35.43
CA ARG A 917 -12.64 25.81 -35.71
C ARG A 917 -11.84 26.46 -34.57
N LEU A 918 -11.60 25.77 -33.46
CA LEU A 918 -10.74 26.26 -32.37
C LEU A 918 -9.25 26.21 -32.76
N ILE A 919 -8.42 27.03 -32.12
CA ILE A 919 -6.98 27.05 -32.38
C ILE A 919 -6.35 25.71 -31.97
N PRO A 920 -5.62 25.00 -32.87
CA PRO A 920 -4.92 23.76 -32.52
C PRO A 920 -3.68 24.02 -31.67
N PHE A 921 -3.09 22.97 -31.08
CA PHE A 921 -1.76 23.11 -30.45
C PHE A 921 -0.73 23.61 -31.45
N ARG A 922 0.12 24.53 -31.00
CA ARG A 922 1.23 25.09 -31.78
C ARG A 922 2.54 24.85 -31.05
N ILE A 923 3.61 24.76 -31.83
CA ILE A 923 4.97 24.64 -31.31
C ILE A 923 5.67 25.97 -31.58
N GLY A 924 6.13 26.60 -30.51
CA GLY A 924 6.75 27.92 -30.58
C GLY A 924 8.21 27.87 -31.00
N SER A 925 8.83 29.05 -31.04
CA SER A 925 10.21 29.25 -31.48
C SER A 925 11.26 28.58 -30.58
N LEU A 926 10.93 28.25 -29.32
CA LEU A 926 11.81 27.51 -28.40
C LEU A 926 11.59 25.99 -28.47
N GLY A 927 10.70 25.51 -29.33
CA GLY A 927 10.34 24.09 -29.45
C GLY A 927 9.32 23.61 -28.40
N GLN A 928 8.74 24.53 -27.64
CA GLN A 928 7.76 24.31 -26.57
C GLN A 928 6.32 24.31 -27.11
N ILE A 929 5.38 23.71 -26.37
CA ILE A 929 3.94 23.99 -26.59
C ILE A 929 3.71 25.47 -26.28
N GLN A 930 3.24 26.23 -27.26
CA GLN A 930 2.93 27.66 -27.07
C GLN A 930 1.87 27.81 -25.98
N GLU A 931 2.07 28.73 -25.05
CA GLU A 931 1.10 28.98 -23.98
C GLU A 931 -0.05 29.87 -24.43
N TRP A 932 0.22 30.76 -25.38
CA TRP A 932 -0.77 31.68 -25.97
C TRP A 932 -0.88 31.48 -27.49
N ALA A 933 -1.91 32.08 -28.10
CA ALA A 933 -2.09 32.05 -29.56
C ALA A 933 -0.91 32.65 -30.32
N ARG A 934 -0.32 33.73 -29.76
CA ARG A 934 0.94 34.31 -30.23
C ARG A 934 2.10 33.76 -29.40
N ASP A 935 3.29 33.74 -30.01
CA ASP A 935 4.51 33.22 -29.37
C ASP A 935 5.11 34.21 -28.36
N TYR A 936 4.38 34.48 -27.28
CA TYR A 936 4.86 35.31 -26.17
C TYR A 936 5.76 34.54 -25.19
N ASP A 937 5.81 33.21 -25.32
CA ASP A 937 6.58 32.33 -24.45
C ASP A 937 8.04 32.77 -24.29
N SER A 938 8.47 32.85 -23.04
CA SER A 938 9.85 33.11 -22.66
C SER A 938 10.39 32.00 -21.77
N ASN A 939 11.71 31.91 -21.69
CA ASN A 939 12.39 30.99 -20.79
C ASN A 939 12.40 31.55 -19.36
N GLY A 940 11.90 30.78 -18.39
CA GLY A 940 11.88 31.22 -17.00
C GLY A 940 11.04 30.30 -16.11
N PRO A 941 11.42 30.17 -14.82
CA PRO A 941 10.65 29.38 -13.88
C PRO A 941 9.30 30.04 -13.63
N PHE A 942 8.23 29.27 -13.78
CA PHE A 942 6.89 29.68 -13.41
C PHE A 942 6.12 28.50 -12.81
N THR A 943 5.25 28.82 -11.86
CA THR A 943 4.58 27.82 -11.03
C THR A 943 3.53 27.05 -11.85
N HIS A 944 2.64 27.78 -12.55
CA HIS A 944 1.64 27.19 -13.44
C HIS A 944 2.28 26.71 -14.75
N ILE A 945 1.65 25.68 -15.31
CA ILE A 945 1.98 25.03 -16.58
C ILE A 945 0.70 24.71 -17.35
N SER A 946 -0.21 25.68 -17.34
CA SER A 946 -1.60 25.59 -17.80
C SER A 946 -1.73 25.14 -19.26
N GLN A 947 -0.77 25.52 -20.12
CA GLN A 947 -0.70 25.04 -21.50
C GLN A 947 -0.53 23.52 -21.64
N LEU A 948 -0.13 22.84 -20.56
CA LEU A 948 0.03 21.39 -20.51
C LEU A 948 -1.18 20.66 -19.93
N TYR A 949 -2.31 21.35 -19.71
CA TYR A 949 -3.61 20.72 -19.41
C TYR A 949 -3.92 19.55 -20.35
N GLY A 950 -3.67 19.73 -21.66
CA GLY A 950 -3.91 18.71 -22.68
C GLY A 950 -3.09 17.42 -22.49
N LEU A 951 -1.97 17.47 -21.77
CA LEU A 951 -1.17 16.29 -21.38
C LEU A 951 -1.68 15.68 -20.07
N PHE A 952 -1.98 16.53 -19.07
CA PHE A 952 -2.62 16.13 -17.82
C PHE A 952 -3.29 17.34 -17.14
N PRO A 953 -4.53 17.21 -16.64
CA PRO A 953 -5.34 15.99 -16.54
C PRO A 953 -6.04 15.56 -17.83
N GLY A 954 -6.02 16.39 -18.88
CA GLY A 954 -6.54 16.02 -20.21
C GLY A 954 -5.80 14.84 -20.84
N ALA A 955 -6.20 14.49 -22.07
CA ALA A 955 -5.62 13.37 -22.81
C ALA A 955 -5.33 13.70 -24.29
N GLN A 956 -5.33 14.98 -24.65
CA GLN A 956 -5.12 15.47 -26.02
C GLN A 956 -3.65 15.34 -26.48
N ILE A 957 -2.69 15.36 -25.54
CA ILE A 957 -1.27 15.11 -25.79
C ILE A 957 -0.91 13.78 -25.15
N ASP A 958 -0.43 12.84 -25.96
CA ASP A 958 -0.08 11.50 -25.51
C ASP A 958 1.10 10.97 -26.34
N PRO A 959 2.21 10.55 -25.71
CA PRO A 959 3.40 10.09 -26.42
C PRO A 959 3.14 8.86 -27.29
N ARG A 960 2.07 8.10 -27.05
CA ARG A 960 1.70 6.93 -27.87
C ARG A 960 1.14 7.31 -29.23
N PHE A 961 0.51 8.48 -29.34
CA PHE A 961 -0.22 8.90 -30.53
C PHE A 961 0.41 10.11 -31.22
N ASN A 962 1.13 10.96 -30.49
CA ASN A 962 1.79 12.14 -31.05
C ASN A 962 3.11 12.47 -30.32
N GLU A 963 4.20 11.87 -30.79
CA GLU A 963 5.55 12.10 -30.25
C GLU A 963 6.00 13.56 -30.39
N THR A 964 5.56 14.28 -31.43
CA THR A 964 5.95 15.68 -31.66
C THR A 964 5.40 16.61 -30.58
N LEU A 965 4.11 16.50 -30.27
CA LEU A 965 3.51 17.28 -29.17
C LEU A 965 4.02 16.84 -27.80
N ALA A 966 4.26 15.53 -27.60
CA ALA A 966 4.85 15.03 -26.35
C ALA A 966 6.28 15.57 -26.14
N HIS A 967 7.09 15.65 -27.20
CA HIS A 967 8.40 16.28 -27.15
C HIS A 967 8.29 17.77 -26.81
N ALA A 968 7.39 18.51 -27.46
CA ALA A 968 7.19 19.92 -27.17
C ALA A 968 6.68 20.17 -25.74
N ALA A 969 5.83 19.29 -25.19
CA ALA A 969 5.39 19.35 -23.80
C ALA A 969 6.55 19.10 -22.82
N ASN A 970 7.43 18.15 -23.14
CA ASN A 970 8.66 17.93 -22.39
C ASN A 970 9.58 19.16 -22.42
N VAL A 971 9.73 19.82 -23.58
CA VAL A 971 10.47 21.09 -23.69
C VAL A 971 9.84 22.18 -22.82
N SER A 972 8.51 22.33 -22.84
CA SER A 972 7.81 23.28 -21.96
C SER A 972 8.11 23.04 -20.48
N LEU A 973 8.11 21.78 -20.01
CA LEU A 973 8.46 21.42 -18.64
C LEU A 973 9.91 21.77 -18.30
N LEU A 974 10.85 21.46 -19.20
CA LEU A 974 12.27 21.76 -18.99
C LEU A 974 12.54 23.27 -18.94
N LEU A 975 11.86 24.08 -19.77
CA LEU A 975 11.95 25.54 -19.75
C LEU A 975 11.37 26.14 -18.46
N ARG A 976 10.28 25.57 -17.94
CA ARG A 976 9.68 25.98 -16.65
C ARG A 976 10.51 25.53 -15.45
N GLY A 977 11.34 24.51 -15.63
CA GLY A 977 12.19 23.95 -14.59
C GLY A 977 11.40 23.49 -13.35
N ASP A 978 12.12 23.49 -12.25
CA ASP A 978 11.65 22.98 -10.97
C ASP A 978 10.77 23.98 -10.21
N SER A 979 9.69 23.50 -9.60
CA SER A 979 8.85 24.26 -8.68
C SER A 979 9.42 24.34 -7.26
N SER A 980 8.92 25.30 -6.47
CA SER A 980 9.32 25.52 -5.08
C SER A 980 8.19 25.34 -4.06
N SER A 981 7.13 24.61 -4.41
CA SER A 981 5.94 24.37 -3.58
C SER A 981 5.23 23.04 -3.88
N GLY A 982 4.21 22.69 -3.09
CA GLY A 982 3.47 21.42 -3.11
C GLY A 982 2.72 21.12 -4.41
N TRP A 983 1.57 21.75 -4.65
CA TRP A 983 0.74 21.45 -5.84
C TRP A 983 1.46 21.53 -7.20
N PRO A 984 2.38 22.46 -7.48
CA PRO A 984 3.03 22.50 -8.79
C PRO A 984 4.07 21.40 -8.94
N THR A 985 4.68 20.95 -7.83
CA THR A 985 5.54 19.77 -7.79
C THR A 985 4.72 18.50 -8.03
N ALA A 986 3.55 18.41 -7.42
CA ALA A 986 2.60 17.32 -7.64
C ALA A 986 2.10 17.26 -9.10
N TRP A 987 1.75 18.41 -9.70
CA TRP A 987 1.31 18.45 -11.11
C TRP A 987 2.44 18.02 -12.07
N ARG A 988 3.68 18.46 -11.82
CA ARG A 988 4.87 18.01 -12.58
C ARG A 988 5.05 16.49 -12.48
N ALA A 989 4.89 15.90 -11.29
CA ALA A 989 4.97 14.45 -11.14
C ALA A 989 3.95 13.70 -12.03
N ASN A 990 2.70 14.18 -12.07
CA ASN A 990 1.67 13.62 -12.96
C ASN A 990 2.00 13.81 -14.46
N LEU A 991 2.48 14.99 -14.85
CA LEU A 991 2.84 15.26 -16.26
C LEU A 991 4.02 14.39 -16.72
N PHE A 992 5.04 14.21 -15.88
CA PHE A 992 6.16 13.31 -16.20
C PHE A 992 5.73 11.84 -16.20
N ALA A 993 4.79 11.44 -15.34
CA ALA A 993 4.17 10.11 -15.43
C ALA A 993 3.44 9.90 -16.77
N ARG A 994 2.68 10.91 -17.25
CA ARG A 994 2.03 10.88 -18.57
C ARG A 994 2.99 10.92 -19.76
N LEU A 995 4.18 11.50 -19.59
CA LEU A 995 5.29 11.40 -20.55
C LEU A 995 6.05 10.07 -20.48
N LEU A 996 5.63 9.12 -19.64
CA LEU A 996 6.27 7.82 -19.41
C LEU A 996 7.70 7.95 -18.84
N GLN A 997 7.97 9.03 -18.10
CA GLN A 997 9.29 9.31 -17.50
C GLN A 997 9.28 9.03 -15.98
N GLY A 998 9.31 7.74 -15.62
CA GLY A 998 9.17 7.28 -14.24
C GLY A 998 10.22 7.82 -13.26
N GLU A 999 11.49 7.95 -13.68
CA GLU A 999 12.55 8.53 -12.84
C GLU A 999 12.30 10.00 -12.52
N THR A 1000 11.85 10.78 -13.52
CA THR A 1000 11.57 12.20 -13.34
C THR A 1000 10.32 12.40 -12.47
N ALA A 1001 9.30 11.57 -12.65
CA ALA A 1001 8.11 11.58 -11.78
C ALA A 1001 8.49 11.24 -10.32
N TYR A 1002 9.32 10.22 -10.11
CA TYR A 1002 9.87 9.85 -8.80
C TYR A 1002 10.69 10.98 -8.16
N TYR A 1003 11.49 11.70 -8.95
CA TYR A 1003 12.23 12.88 -8.49
C TYR A 1003 11.31 13.97 -7.93
N TYR A 1004 10.22 14.31 -8.63
CA TYR A 1004 9.26 15.30 -8.11
C TYR A 1004 8.49 14.79 -6.90
N MET A 1005 8.12 13.50 -6.86
CA MET A 1005 7.49 12.91 -5.68
C MET A 1005 8.42 12.91 -4.46
N THR A 1006 9.70 12.61 -4.64
CA THR A 1006 10.72 12.69 -3.59
C THR A 1006 10.77 14.10 -3.00
N ARG A 1007 10.78 15.12 -3.86
CA ARG A 1007 10.79 16.52 -3.43
C ARG A 1007 9.50 16.94 -2.73
N LEU A 1008 8.34 16.50 -3.23
CA LEU A 1008 7.05 16.77 -2.61
C LEU A 1008 7.04 16.28 -1.16
N ILE A 1009 7.48 15.03 -0.93
CA ILE A 1009 7.47 14.39 0.39
C ILE A 1009 8.57 15.00 1.30
N SER A 1010 9.80 15.13 0.81
CA SER A 1010 10.93 15.56 1.65
C SER A 1010 11.00 17.07 1.88
N ARG A 1011 10.62 17.89 0.90
CA ARG A 1011 10.81 19.36 0.95
C ARG A 1011 9.51 20.16 1.05
N TYR A 1012 8.44 19.70 0.41
CA TYR A 1012 7.18 20.44 0.31
C TYR A 1012 6.04 19.76 1.06
N SER A 1013 6.37 19.04 2.13
CA SER A 1013 5.40 18.51 3.07
C SER A 1013 5.87 18.80 4.50
N TYR A 1014 4.96 19.01 5.44
CA TYR A 1014 5.23 19.07 6.88
C TYR A 1014 5.55 17.68 7.43
N ASP A 1015 5.85 17.59 8.73
CA ASP A 1015 6.18 16.33 9.38
C ASP A 1015 5.01 15.35 9.41
N ASN A 1016 3.77 15.85 9.45
CA ASN A 1016 2.55 15.08 9.22
C ASN A 1016 2.19 14.89 7.74
N LEU A 1017 3.14 15.09 6.82
CA LEU A 1017 2.99 14.93 5.37
C LEU A 1017 2.00 15.91 4.69
N TRP A 1018 1.47 16.91 5.38
CA TRP A 1018 0.68 17.96 4.74
C TRP A 1018 1.49 18.78 3.75
N SER A 1019 0.98 18.96 2.54
CA SER A 1019 1.64 19.67 1.45
C SER A 1019 1.78 21.18 1.74
N ILE A 1020 2.89 21.77 1.30
CA ILE A 1020 3.29 23.16 1.58
C ILE A 1020 3.34 23.97 0.29
N ASN A 1021 2.52 25.01 0.15
CA ASN A 1021 2.67 26.03 -0.91
C ASN A 1021 3.32 27.34 -0.40
N SER A 1022 3.12 27.61 0.89
CA SER A 1022 3.75 28.64 1.74
C SER A 1022 3.24 28.41 3.17
N VAL A 1023 1.97 28.05 3.21
CA VAL A 1023 1.26 27.37 4.30
C VAL A 1023 0.76 25.99 3.81
N PHE A 1024 0.06 25.28 4.69
CA PHE A 1024 -0.66 24.06 4.33
C PHE A 1024 -1.67 24.33 3.21
N GLN A 1025 -1.55 23.57 2.12
CA GLN A 1025 -2.53 23.44 1.04
C GLN A 1025 -2.66 21.98 0.66
N ILE A 1026 -3.89 21.47 0.66
CA ILE A 1026 -4.19 20.04 0.54
C ILE A 1026 -4.08 19.51 -0.90
N ASP A 1027 -4.21 20.40 -1.88
CA ASP A 1027 -4.09 20.10 -3.31
C ASP A 1027 -2.85 19.25 -3.63
N GLY A 1028 -1.67 19.62 -3.12
CA GLY A 1028 -0.45 18.84 -3.33
C GLY A 1028 -0.50 17.42 -2.73
N ASN A 1029 -1.23 17.19 -1.63
CA ASN A 1029 -1.46 15.84 -1.11
C ASN A 1029 -2.25 14.98 -2.11
N PHE A 1030 -3.35 15.53 -2.63
CA PHE A 1030 -4.20 14.83 -3.59
C PHE A 1030 -3.52 14.65 -4.96
N GLY A 1031 -2.80 15.66 -5.43
CA GLY A 1031 -2.02 15.60 -6.65
C GLY A 1031 -0.88 14.58 -6.58
N GLY A 1032 -0.14 14.54 -5.47
CA GLY A 1032 0.92 13.55 -5.25
C GLY A 1032 0.38 12.13 -5.11
N THR A 1033 -0.79 11.98 -4.48
CA THR A 1033 -1.52 10.72 -4.42
C THR A 1033 -1.90 10.21 -5.80
N ASN A 1034 -2.42 11.08 -6.68
CA ASN A 1034 -2.70 10.72 -8.06
C ASN A 1034 -1.43 10.43 -8.87
N ALA A 1035 -0.31 11.10 -8.60
CA ALA A 1035 0.95 10.85 -9.31
C ALA A 1035 1.44 9.41 -9.08
N VAL A 1036 1.34 8.89 -7.85
CA VAL A 1036 1.62 7.47 -7.56
C VAL A 1036 0.72 6.56 -8.39
N ALA A 1037 -0.57 6.88 -8.50
CA ALA A 1037 -1.51 6.11 -9.32
C ALA A 1037 -1.13 6.15 -10.81
N GLU A 1038 -0.89 7.33 -11.38
CA GLU A 1038 -0.52 7.55 -12.79
C GLU A 1038 0.83 6.93 -13.17
N MET A 1039 1.75 6.77 -12.21
CA MET A 1039 3.02 6.04 -12.42
C MET A 1039 2.81 4.52 -12.57
N ILE A 1040 1.79 3.98 -11.90
CA ILE A 1040 1.50 2.53 -11.83
C ILE A 1040 0.45 2.10 -12.86
N LEU A 1041 -0.56 2.93 -13.13
CA LEU A 1041 -1.68 2.62 -13.99
C LEU A 1041 -2.20 3.87 -14.71
N GLN A 1042 -2.26 3.80 -16.04
CA GLN A 1042 -2.93 4.79 -16.88
C GLN A 1042 -4.10 4.15 -17.63
N SER A 1043 -5.18 4.90 -17.86
CA SER A 1043 -6.37 4.38 -18.55
C SER A 1043 -7.02 5.36 -19.54
N HIS A 1044 -6.30 6.40 -19.94
CA HIS A 1044 -6.78 7.41 -20.88
C HIS A 1044 -6.59 6.97 -22.35
N ASN A 1045 -7.32 7.60 -23.27
CA ASN A 1045 -7.31 7.31 -24.71
C ASN A 1045 -7.61 5.83 -25.06
N GLY A 1046 -8.55 5.21 -24.34
CA GLY A 1046 -9.13 3.91 -24.70
C GLY A 1046 -8.22 2.69 -24.46
N GLU A 1047 -7.11 2.84 -23.73
CA GLU A 1047 -6.25 1.72 -23.34
C GLU A 1047 -5.91 1.78 -21.85
N ILE A 1048 -5.85 0.60 -21.22
CA ILE A 1048 -5.33 0.39 -19.88
C ILE A 1048 -3.83 0.09 -19.99
N HIS A 1049 -2.97 1.00 -19.54
CA HIS A 1049 -1.52 0.88 -19.61
C HIS A 1049 -0.95 0.54 -18.23
N LEU A 1050 -0.42 -0.68 -18.10
CA LEU A 1050 0.15 -1.22 -16.88
C LEU A 1050 1.59 -0.75 -16.72
N LEU A 1051 1.95 -0.31 -15.51
CA LEU A 1051 3.30 0.10 -15.11
C LEU A 1051 3.95 1.10 -16.09
N PRO A 1052 3.24 2.16 -16.52
CA PRO A 1052 3.69 3.06 -17.59
C PRO A 1052 4.93 3.86 -17.23
N ALA A 1053 5.15 4.16 -15.94
CA ALA A 1053 6.22 5.04 -15.47
C ALA A 1053 6.77 4.60 -14.09
N ILE A 1054 7.02 3.31 -13.89
CA ILE A 1054 7.64 2.78 -12.66
C ILE A 1054 9.12 3.17 -12.59
N PRO A 1055 9.60 3.75 -11.47
CA PRO A 1055 11.01 4.07 -11.27
C PRO A 1055 11.83 2.83 -10.87
N GLN A 1056 13.15 2.89 -11.09
CA GLN A 1056 14.12 1.84 -10.77
C GLN A 1056 14.14 1.49 -9.28
N SER A 1057 13.85 2.46 -8.39
CA SER A 1057 13.79 2.24 -6.94
C SER A 1057 12.62 1.35 -6.53
N TRP A 1058 11.51 1.35 -7.28
CA TRP A 1058 10.35 0.49 -7.02
C TRP A 1058 10.54 -0.89 -7.66
N THR A 1059 11.59 -1.58 -7.24
CA THR A 1059 11.97 -2.88 -7.81
C THR A 1059 10.89 -3.94 -7.65
N HIS A 1060 10.15 -3.92 -6.54
CA HIS A 1060 9.07 -4.85 -6.22
C HIS A 1060 7.90 -4.06 -5.66
N GLY A 1061 6.69 -4.52 -5.93
CA GLY A 1061 5.50 -3.91 -5.36
C GLY A 1061 4.23 -4.58 -5.86
N SER A 1062 3.14 -4.19 -5.22
CA SER A 1062 1.81 -4.63 -5.61
C SER A 1062 0.78 -3.57 -5.24
N VAL A 1063 -0.22 -3.43 -6.09
CA VAL A 1063 -1.43 -2.66 -5.83
C VAL A 1063 -2.65 -3.55 -6.03
N SER A 1064 -3.70 -3.31 -5.25
CA SER A 1064 -4.99 -3.94 -5.45
C SER A 1064 -6.11 -2.92 -5.44
N GLY A 1065 -7.18 -3.19 -6.20
CA GLY A 1065 -8.41 -2.40 -6.19
C GLY A 1065 -8.33 -1.05 -6.93
N PHE A 1066 -7.27 -0.80 -7.71
CA PHE A 1066 -7.18 0.38 -8.58
C PHE A 1066 -8.29 0.35 -9.62
N ARG A 1067 -8.78 1.51 -10.05
CA ARG A 1067 -9.77 1.59 -11.13
C ARG A 1067 -9.16 2.09 -12.42
N ALA A 1068 -9.76 1.65 -13.53
CA ALA A 1068 -9.47 2.17 -14.86
C ALA A 1068 -10.76 2.57 -15.57
N ARG A 1069 -10.65 3.58 -16.45
CA ARG A 1069 -11.73 3.98 -17.37
C ARG A 1069 -12.25 2.77 -18.15
N GLY A 1070 -13.55 2.75 -18.41
CA GLY A 1070 -14.27 1.63 -19.03
C GLY A 1070 -14.97 0.70 -18.04
N GLY A 1071 -14.93 0.96 -16.73
CA GLY A 1071 -15.56 0.10 -15.73
C GLY A 1071 -14.70 -1.11 -15.39
N PHE A 1072 -13.49 -0.86 -14.92
CA PHE A 1072 -12.55 -1.92 -14.55
C PHE A 1072 -11.90 -1.70 -13.18
N THR A 1073 -11.64 -2.80 -12.50
CA THR A 1073 -10.81 -2.86 -11.29
C THR A 1073 -9.58 -3.73 -11.55
N LEU A 1074 -8.42 -3.30 -11.07
CA LEU A 1074 -7.14 -3.94 -11.30
C LEU A 1074 -6.38 -4.22 -10.01
N ASP A 1075 -5.83 -5.42 -9.97
CA ASP A 1075 -4.74 -5.81 -9.08
C ASP A 1075 -3.48 -6.01 -9.93
N ILE A 1076 -2.34 -5.49 -9.49
CA ILE A 1076 -1.09 -5.51 -10.26
C ILE A 1076 0.05 -5.85 -9.31
N ALA A 1077 0.94 -6.75 -9.71
CA ALA A 1077 2.19 -6.99 -9.01
C ALA A 1077 3.38 -7.01 -9.97
N TRP A 1078 4.51 -6.52 -9.48
CA TRP A 1078 5.76 -6.49 -10.25
C TRP A 1078 6.96 -6.90 -9.40
N SER A 1079 8.00 -7.37 -10.10
CA SER A 1079 9.25 -7.83 -9.52
C SER A 1079 10.40 -7.46 -10.45
N SER A 1080 11.51 -7.02 -9.87
CA SER A 1080 12.66 -6.49 -10.62
C SER A 1080 12.27 -5.44 -11.67
N GLY A 1081 11.31 -4.57 -11.34
CA GLY A 1081 10.79 -3.52 -12.22
C GLY A 1081 9.95 -4.01 -13.40
N SER A 1082 9.60 -5.30 -13.44
CA SER A 1082 8.82 -5.90 -14.53
C SER A 1082 7.51 -6.50 -14.03
N LEU A 1083 6.46 -6.44 -14.86
CA LEU A 1083 5.16 -7.04 -14.56
C LEU A 1083 5.35 -8.51 -14.19
N SER A 1084 4.85 -8.89 -13.01
CA SER A 1084 4.76 -10.29 -12.60
C SER A 1084 3.41 -10.84 -13.00
N TRP A 1085 2.35 -10.14 -12.59
CA TRP A 1085 0.98 -10.44 -13.00
C TRP A 1085 0.08 -9.21 -12.83
N ALA A 1086 -1.05 -9.21 -13.51
CA ALA A 1086 -2.18 -8.34 -13.24
C ALA A 1086 -3.48 -9.15 -13.29
N THR A 1087 -4.46 -8.77 -12.48
CA THR A 1087 -5.83 -9.29 -12.57
C THR A 1087 -6.74 -8.13 -12.92
N LEU A 1088 -7.38 -8.22 -14.08
CA LEU A 1088 -8.36 -7.25 -14.53
C LEU A 1088 -9.75 -7.79 -14.27
N THR A 1089 -10.62 -7.02 -13.63
CA THR A 1089 -12.04 -7.37 -13.41
C THR A 1089 -12.92 -6.33 -14.08
N SER A 1090 -13.87 -6.75 -14.93
CA SER A 1090 -14.81 -5.84 -15.59
C SER A 1090 -16.09 -5.69 -14.77
N THR A 1091 -16.48 -4.48 -14.41
CA THR A 1091 -17.71 -4.22 -13.63
C THR A 1091 -18.97 -4.12 -14.49
N LEU A 1092 -18.79 -3.91 -15.80
CA LEU A 1092 -19.87 -3.69 -16.77
C LEU A 1092 -19.96 -4.76 -17.87
N GLY A 1093 -18.89 -5.52 -18.10
CA GLY A 1093 -18.83 -6.51 -19.18
C GLY A 1093 -18.60 -5.85 -20.54
N THR A 1094 -17.36 -5.41 -20.77
CA THR A 1094 -16.98 -4.66 -21.96
C THR A 1094 -15.63 -5.09 -22.51
N PHE A 1095 -15.22 -4.47 -23.61
CA PHE A 1095 -13.92 -4.65 -24.23
C PHE A 1095 -12.83 -3.89 -23.47
N ALA A 1096 -11.70 -4.55 -23.22
CA ALA A 1096 -10.51 -3.93 -22.66
C ALA A 1096 -9.33 -4.05 -23.64
N ARG A 1097 -8.63 -2.94 -23.88
CA ARG A 1097 -7.32 -2.94 -24.54
C ARG A 1097 -6.25 -2.69 -23.50
N VAL A 1098 -5.47 -3.71 -23.19
CA VAL A 1098 -4.47 -3.67 -22.11
C VAL A 1098 -3.07 -3.61 -22.71
N ARG A 1099 -2.23 -2.69 -22.25
CA ARG A 1099 -0.87 -2.46 -22.73
C ARG A 1099 0.13 -2.69 -21.61
N TYR A 1100 1.25 -3.32 -21.97
CA TYR A 1100 2.45 -3.39 -21.15
C TYR A 1100 3.70 -3.47 -22.05
N ASN A 1101 4.73 -2.69 -21.72
CA ASN A 1101 6.03 -2.69 -22.40
C ASN A 1101 5.95 -2.61 -23.95
N GLY A 1102 5.11 -1.71 -24.47
CA GLY A 1102 4.94 -1.49 -25.92
C GLY A 1102 3.97 -2.44 -26.62
N THR A 1103 3.62 -3.58 -26.01
CA THR A 1103 2.64 -4.54 -26.56
C THR A 1103 1.25 -4.27 -26.00
N ALA A 1104 0.21 -4.37 -26.83
CA ALA A 1104 -1.18 -4.28 -26.39
C ALA A 1104 -1.96 -5.55 -26.80
N ILE A 1105 -2.84 -5.99 -25.91
CA ILE A 1105 -3.75 -7.12 -26.11
C ILE A 1105 -5.20 -6.66 -25.96
N ASN A 1106 -6.10 -7.39 -26.62
CA ASN A 1106 -7.53 -7.11 -26.63
C ASN A 1106 -8.29 -8.21 -25.89
N LEU A 1107 -9.13 -7.83 -24.94
CA LEU A 1107 -9.91 -8.74 -24.11
C LEU A 1107 -11.39 -8.41 -24.27
N SER A 1108 -12.20 -9.43 -24.55
CA SER A 1108 -13.66 -9.34 -24.46
C SER A 1108 -14.09 -9.99 -23.16
N MET A 1109 -14.71 -9.21 -22.27
CA MET A 1109 -15.00 -9.65 -20.90
C MET A 1109 -16.50 -9.57 -20.63
N GLN A 1110 -17.02 -10.53 -19.86
CA GLN A 1110 -18.38 -10.45 -19.33
C GLN A 1110 -18.41 -9.60 -18.05
N ARG A 1111 -19.61 -9.27 -17.59
CA ARG A 1111 -19.77 -8.52 -16.34
C ARG A 1111 -19.30 -9.37 -15.15
N ASN A 1112 -18.50 -8.78 -14.27
CA ASN A 1112 -17.83 -9.40 -13.13
C ASN A 1112 -16.83 -10.51 -13.49
N ASP A 1113 -16.46 -10.59 -14.76
CA ASP A 1113 -15.46 -11.54 -15.23
C ASP A 1113 -14.07 -11.02 -14.86
N SER A 1114 -13.19 -11.92 -14.42
CA SER A 1114 -11.81 -11.60 -14.05
C SER A 1114 -10.82 -12.34 -14.94
N VAL A 1115 -9.88 -11.61 -15.54
CA VAL A 1115 -8.83 -12.17 -16.39
C VAL A 1115 -7.48 -11.95 -15.70
N HIS A 1116 -6.74 -13.04 -15.54
CA HIS A 1116 -5.36 -13.00 -15.06
C HIS A 1116 -4.39 -12.87 -16.23
N LEU A 1117 -3.50 -11.88 -16.15
CA LEU A 1117 -2.50 -11.55 -17.14
C LEU A 1117 -1.12 -11.72 -16.53
N ALA A 1118 -0.25 -12.44 -17.22
CA ALA A 1118 1.16 -12.59 -16.88
C ALA A 1118 2.04 -11.88 -17.92
N LEU A 1119 3.33 -11.74 -17.61
CA LEU A 1119 4.31 -11.18 -18.54
C LEU A 1119 4.30 -11.85 -19.93
N SER A 1120 4.02 -13.16 -19.99
CA SER A 1120 3.98 -13.93 -21.24
C SER A 1120 2.85 -13.54 -22.18
N ASP A 1121 1.80 -12.88 -21.71
CA ASP A 1121 0.69 -12.45 -22.56
C ASP A 1121 1.04 -11.22 -23.41
N PHE A 1122 2.15 -10.54 -23.09
CA PHE A 1122 2.66 -9.35 -23.78
C PHE A 1122 3.94 -9.61 -24.60
N GLN A 1123 4.37 -10.87 -24.70
CA GLN A 1123 5.54 -11.34 -25.47
C GLN A 1123 5.08 -12.12 -26.70
#